data_AF-A0A179FSZ0-F1
#
_entry.id   AF-A0A179FSZ0-F1
#
_cell.length_a   1.000
_cell.length_b   1.000
_cell.length_c   1.000
_cell.angle_alpha   90.00
_cell.angle_beta   90.00
_cell.angle_gamma   90.00
#
_symmetry.space_group_name_H-M   'P 1'
#
loop_
_entity.id
_entity.type
_entity.pdbx_description
1 polymer ?
#
loop_
_entity_poly.entity_id
_entity_poly.type
_entity_poly.pdbx_seq_one_letter_code
_entity_poly.pdbx_strand_id
1 'polypeptide(L)'
;MAQVPVEVFDIITSYLTRAEVRNLRLVCREFEAKILAQYFRNVVVPFRSELYSGLSRNQDGTLKHSTSSLFSNGMHIFESFGPHILRFALSLELDEDSLAYPPVKSTQEAVPAFWGIYRWPHKSYHRYTDLEGLEQTADETEGMKAALRCLTKVRNIGLCCDAGLGFLLGPDKRARDTIVQHPVFATVDWRRHQRSSQRARQPAITVADFNDVARDPNHSTFPNPMAFRNTILERMAADAGYTGHQVPEAVRIMLDTENTNLKDINFDERSSPLSPSFDLDGELRQLVPFTSFREASNTPLIPTNLTRAQKEMLLELEWAHRAMIQSYVLAMIDNASIGCFRNVTTFTIAKIPGGHVHLLCRQDLWESIPGLKNVSLGVVADWRKLTASTPGFVEDMSISPVESFGKVFTLLNDHIAKCRSIESIHFEWICGGELAPSSYQRNSYILPVPFINPPGCMVIPTAVRDDQRNLLHLPYIKHLSLKNCWSSPHIFLQTVRQFALSSLEKLELESVSLSGPPTAVAQGPLINAAVAIPVQLGPPALADDDDADDDNDLELDVALDELPLASVLQLPLPQLMLSINPPTNDSNQSLTDRLHQPDLLTWAGLIDHFSPSVKIKQLLAEQADDDAVSTASAVNVDIVARYIPHADDLPKDELRYRLGCLSFKSCGYVTVDTPYLDTRAVLSESHIGHTVAHVNNQDITSLMQSSKDMLLARITQWIPKQEEVILTTGFGMSMGWKGIYEARVIDDAIADGVRKPGCGRFSGEIEGYDDTVYYHEEASLR
;
A
#
# COMPACT_ATOMS: atom_id res chain seq x y z
N MET A 1 -11.96 10.35 52.84
CA MET A 1 -10.75 10.34 52.00
C MET A 1 -11.08 11.10 50.73
N ALA A 2 -10.29 12.11 50.35
CA ALA A 2 -10.50 12.85 49.11
C ALA A 2 -10.24 11.91 47.92
N GLN A 3 -11.24 11.70 47.07
CA GLN A 3 -11.07 10.91 45.85
C GLN A 3 -10.19 11.69 44.88
N VAL A 4 -9.19 11.02 44.30
CA VAL A 4 -8.27 11.66 43.37
C VAL A 4 -9.02 11.95 42.06
N PRO A 5 -8.96 13.15 41.47
CA PRO A 5 -9.68 13.47 40.24
C PRO A 5 -9.29 12.54 39.07
N VAL A 6 -10.23 12.24 38.16
CA VAL A 6 -10.01 11.32 37.02
C VAL A 6 -8.92 11.84 36.09
N GLU A 7 -8.80 13.16 36.00
CA GLU A 7 -7.81 13.89 35.22
C GLU A 7 -6.38 13.50 35.61
N VAL A 8 -6.13 13.16 36.87
CA VAL A 8 -4.80 12.71 37.34
C VAL A 8 -4.49 11.33 36.77
N PHE A 9 -5.47 10.43 36.71
CA PHE A 9 -5.32 9.12 36.08
C PHE A 9 -5.15 9.24 34.56
N ASP A 10 -5.82 10.19 33.92
CA ASP A 10 -5.64 10.47 32.50
C ASP A 10 -4.22 10.97 32.19
N ILE A 11 -3.66 11.83 33.05
CA ILE A 11 -2.27 12.28 32.93
C ILE A 11 -1.32 11.10 33.12
N ILE A 12 -1.49 10.28 34.17
CA ILE A 12 -0.63 9.11 34.43
C ILE A 12 -0.68 8.13 33.24
N THR A 13 -1.88 7.74 32.82
CA THR A 13 -2.06 6.79 31.71
C THR A 13 -1.57 7.34 30.38
N SER A 14 -1.50 8.66 30.19
CA SER A 14 -0.94 9.27 28.98
C SER A 14 0.56 9.02 28.78
N TYR A 15 1.28 8.65 29.85
CA TYR A 15 2.70 8.28 29.82
C TYR A 15 2.95 6.77 29.81
N LEU A 16 1.89 5.95 29.83
CA LEU A 16 2.00 4.50 29.99
C LEU A 16 1.54 3.76 28.74
N THR A 17 2.17 2.62 28.48
CA THR A 17 1.78 1.69 27.42
C THR A 17 0.49 0.97 27.78
N ARG A 18 -0.22 0.44 26.77
CA ARG A 18 -1.46 -0.33 26.99
C ARG A 18 -1.27 -1.52 27.94
N ALA A 19 -0.10 -2.17 27.89
CA ALA A 19 0.24 -3.28 28.79
C ALA A 19 0.43 -2.81 30.24
N GLU A 20 1.10 -1.67 30.45
CA GLU A 20 1.27 -1.06 31.77
C GLU A 20 -0.07 -0.57 32.33
N VAL A 21 -0.92 0.04 31.49
CA VAL A 21 -2.28 0.44 31.86
C VAL A 21 -3.12 -0.77 32.27
N ARG A 22 -2.98 -1.91 31.57
CA ARG A 22 -3.63 -3.17 31.95
C ARG A 22 -3.18 -3.64 33.33
N ASN A 23 -1.88 -3.57 33.62
CA ASN A 23 -1.34 -3.98 34.90
C ASN A 23 -1.75 -3.01 36.03
N LEU A 24 -1.84 -1.71 35.75
CA LEU A 24 -2.29 -0.71 36.72
C LEU A 24 -3.72 -0.96 37.22
N ARG A 25 -4.58 -1.57 36.40
CA ARG A 25 -5.94 -1.96 36.84
C ARG A 25 -5.92 -2.94 38.02
N LEU A 26 -4.83 -3.68 38.20
CA LEU A 26 -4.68 -4.66 39.28
C LEU A 26 -4.20 -4.04 40.60
N VAL A 27 -3.82 -2.76 40.61
CA VAL A 27 -3.23 -2.10 41.79
C VAL A 27 -4.28 -1.83 42.87
N CYS A 28 -5.42 -1.23 42.53
CA CYS A 28 -6.54 -1.05 43.44
C CYS A 28 -7.86 -0.79 42.70
N ARG A 29 -9.00 -0.88 43.41
CA ARG A 29 -10.34 -0.68 42.84
C ARG A 29 -10.57 0.73 42.26
N GLU A 30 -9.92 1.75 42.82
CA GLU A 30 -10.02 3.12 42.30
C GLU A 30 -9.27 3.28 40.98
N PHE A 31 -8.09 2.67 40.87
CA PHE A 31 -7.34 2.58 39.61
C PHE A 31 -8.14 1.78 38.58
N GLU A 32 -8.72 0.64 38.94
CA GLU A 32 -9.56 -0.15 38.05
C GLU A 32 -10.73 0.69 37.48
N ALA A 33 -11.55 1.29 38.34
CA ALA A 33 -12.75 2.02 37.91
C ALA A 33 -12.43 3.23 37.00
N LYS A 34 -11.36 3.97 37.30
CA LYS A 34 -11.00 5.20 36.57
C LYS A 34 -10.18 4.94 35.30
N ILE A 35 -9.33 3.91 35.30
CA ILE A 35 -8.50 3.56 34.14
C ILE A 35 -9.29 2.74 33.11
N LEU A 36 -10.31 1.99 33.53
CA LEU A 36 -11.15 1.18 32.64
C LEU A 36 -11.72 1.99 31.46
N ALA A 37 -12.27 3.18 31.74
CA ALA A 37 -12.83 4.05 30.71
C ALA A 37 -11.77 4.52 29.69
N GLN A 38 -10.55 4.78 30.16
CA GLN A 38 -9.43 5.18 29.30
C GLN A 38 -8.85 3.99 28.52
N TYR A 39 -8.83 2.79 29.12
CA TYR A 39 -8.34 1.57 28.49
C TYR A 39 -9.22 1.13 27.31
N PHE A 40 -10.54 1.26 27.44
CA PHE A 40 -11.52 0.94 26.39
C PHE A 40 -11.86 2.13 25.50
N ARG A 41 -11.14 3.24 25.61
CA ARG A 41 -11.37 4.42 24.77
C ARG A 41 -11.15 4.15 23.28
N ASN A 42 -10.10 3.40 22.97
CA ASN A 42 -9.73 2.99 21.61
C ASN A 42 -9.77 1.47 21.53
N VAL A 43 -10.69 0.93 20.73
CA VAL A 43 -10.89 -0.51 20.59
C VAL A 43 -10.86 -0.89 19.11
N VAL A 44 -9.96 -1.81 18.78
CA VAL A 44 -9.95 -2.52 17.50
C VAL A 44 -10.30 -3.96 17.83
N VAL A 45 -11.37 -4.47 17.22
CA VAL A 45 -11.89 -5.82 17.45
C VAL A 45 -11.61 -6.66 16.21
N PRO A 46 -10.90 -7.79 16.34
CA PRO A 46 -10.80 -8.74 15.24
C PRO A 46 -12.17 -9.36 14.98
N PHE A 47 -12.56 -9.51 13.72
CA PHE A 47 -13.81 -10.20 13.39
C PHE A 47 -13.66 -11.70 13.67
N ARG A 48 -14.47 -12.21 14.59
CA ARG A 48 -14.52 -13.62 15.00
C ARG A 48 -15.98 -14.05 15.11
N SER A 49 -16.28 -15.29 14.74
CA SER A 49 -17.63 -15.85 14.79
C SER A 49 -18.19 -15.86 16.23
N GLU A 50 -17.35 -16.10 17.23
CA GLU A 50 -17.77 -16.21 18.63
C GLU A 50 -18.16 -14.85 19.25
N LEU A 51 -17.65 -13.73 18.71
CA LEU A 51 -17.88 -12.41 19.29
C LEU A 51 -19.31 -11.91 19.08
N TYR A 52 -19.92 -12.29 17.95
CA TYR A 52 -21.23 -11.81 17.51
C TYR A 52 -22.31 -12.88 17.60
N SER A 53 -21.94 -14.13 17.91
CA SER A 53 -22.88 -15.21 18.19
C SER A 53 -23.81 -14.82 19.34
N GLY A 54 -25.02 -14.41 18.98
CA GLY A 54 -26.05 -14.07 19.94
C GLY A 54 -26.46 -15.34 20.69
N LEU A 55 -26.49 -15.21 22.02
CA LEU A 55 -27.20 -16.06 22.99
C LEU A 55 -28.18 -17.05 22.31
N SER A 56 -27.75 -18.30 22.09
CA SER A 56 -28.67 -19.33 21.63
C SER A 56 -29.79 -19.48 22.66
N ARG A 57 -30.95 -18.90 22.35
CA ARG A 57 -32.12 -18.94 23.23
C ARG A 57 -32.90 -20.20 22.84
N ASN A 58 -32.99 -21.15 23.76
CA ASN A 58 -33.85 -22.32 23.56
C ASN A 58 -35.32 -21.89 23.39
N GLN A 59 -36.14 -22.75 22.79
CA GLN A 59 -37.59 -22.55 22.55
C GLN A 59 -38.40 -22.19 23.81
N ASP A 60 -37.85 -22.40 25.02
CA ASP A 60 -38.48 -22.09 26.31
C ASP A 60 -38.03 -20.74 26.94
N GLY A 61 -37.25 -19.92 26.23
CA GLY A 61 -36.91 -18.56 26.66
C GLY A 61 -35.83 -18.44 27.75
N THR A 62 -35.29 -19.55 28.27
CA THR A 62 -34.19 -19.59 29.25
C THR A 62 -32.79 -19.69 28.60
N LEU A 63 -31.85 -18.89 29.11
CA LEU A 63 -30.44 -18.82 28.68
C LEU A 63 -29.67 -20.11 29.03
N LYS A 64 -28.98 -20.72 28.06
CA LYS A 64 -27.98 -21.77 28.32
C LYS A 64 -26.72 -21.12 28.92
N HIS A 65 -26.56 -21.21 30.24
CA HIS A 65 -25.26 -20.97 30.87
C HIS A 65 -24.42 -22.24 30.80
N SER A 66 -23.66 -22.42 29.72
CA SER A 66 -22.54 -23.38 29.73
C SER A 66 -21.41 -22.78 30.56
N THR A 67 -21.03 -23.43 31.66
CA THR A 67 -20.15 -22.89 32.70
C THR A 67 -18.67 -22.71 32.30
N SER A 68 -18.34 -22.77 31.01
CA SER A 68 -17.07 -22.34 30.42
C SER A 68 -17.16 -20.98 29.69
N SER A 69 -18.32 -20.31 29.77
CA SER A 69 -18.71 -19.16 28.93
C SER A 69 -18.28 -17.76 29.40
N LEU A 70 -17.41 -17.62 30.40
CA LEU A 70 -17.09 -16.28 30.95
C LEU A 70 -16.31 -15.40 29.95
N PHE A 71 -15.65 -16.01 28.97
CA PHE A 71 -14.99 -15.32 27.85
C PHE A 71 -15.69 -15.55 26.50
N SER A 72 -16.76 -16.35 26.45
CA SER A 72 -17.54 -16.63 25.24
C SER A 72 -18.69 -15.63 25.02
N ASN A 73 -18.65 -14.47 25.66
CA ASN A 73 -19.67 -13.44 25.53
C ASN A 73 -19.02 -12.15 24.99
N GLY A 74 -18.59 -12.15 23.73
CA GLY A 74 -18.14 -10.94 23.04
C GLY A 74 -19.16 -9.80 23.17
N MET A 75 -20.45 -10.12 23.08
CA MET A 75 -21.55 -9.17 23.29
C MET A 75 -21.53 -8.51 24.69
N HIS A 76 -21.18 -9.23 25.75
CA HIS A 76 -21.13 -8.65 27.10
C HIS A 76 -20.06 -7.56 27.22
N ILE A 77 -19.00 -7.63 26.41
CA ILE A 77 -17.98 -6.57 26.33
C ILE A 77 -18.60 -5.30 25.72
N PHE A 78 -19.41 -5.45 24.66
CA PHE A 78 -20.13 -4.33 24.06
C PHE A 78 -21.18 -3.74 25.02
N GLU A 79 -21.96 -4.57 25.69
CA GLU A 79 -22.96 -4.11 26.66
C GLU A 79 -22.31 -3.39 27.86
N SER A 80 -21.23 -3.95 28.41
CA SER A 80 -20.57 -3.42 29.60
C SER A 80 -19.71 -2.20 29.31
N PHE A 81 -18.98 -2.21 28.19
CA PHE A 81 -17.93 -1.21 27.90
C PHE A 81 -18.25 -0.31 26.70
N GLY A 82 -19.26 -0.62 25.88
CA GLY A 82 -19.69 0.18 24.73
C GLY A 82 -19.85 1.68 25.01
N PRO A 83 -20.45 2.11 26.13
CA PRO A 83 -20.56 3.52 26.49
C PRO A 83 -19.24 4.25 26.76
N HIS A 84 -18.13 3.52 26.95
CA HIS A 84 -16.79 4.06 27.18
C HIS A 84 -15.95 4.11 25.90
N ILE A 85 -16.38 3.44 24.83
CA ILE A 85 -15.65 3.39 23.57
C ILE A 85 -15.87 4.72 22.82
N LEU A 86 -14.78 5.40 22.48
CA LEU A 86 -14.79 6.62 21.67
C LEU A 86 -14.28 6.38 20.24
N ARG A 87 -13.41 5.39 20.06
CA ARG A 87 -12.90 4.96 18.76
C ARG A 87 -13.07 3.44 18.65
N PHE A 88 -13.86 3.01 17.68
CA PHE A 88 -14.20 1.60 17.47
C PHE A 88 -13.87 1.19 16.04
N ALA A 89 -13.11 0.13 15.84
CA ALA A 89 -12.88 -0.42 14.51
C ALA A 89 -12.96 -1.94 14.48
N LEU A 90 -13.39 -2.45 13.33
CA LEU A 90 -13.40 -3.87 13.03
C LEU A 90 -12.20 -4.22 12.14
N SER A 91 -11.50 -5.31 12.46
CA SER A 91 -10.34 -5.77 11.68
C SER A 91 -10.45 -7.23 11.25
N LEU A 92 -10.09 -7.54 10.02
CA LEU A 92 -9.87 -8.90 9.53
C LEU A 92 -8.70 -8.85 8.55
N GLU A 93 -7.55 -9.38 8.97
CA GLU A 93 -6.30 -9.34 8.20
C GLU A 93 -5.73 -10.74 8.04
N LEU A 94 -5.31 -11.06 6.82
CA LEU A 94 -4.54 -12.26 6.53
C LEU A 94 -3.15 -12.15 7.15
N ASP A 95 -2.74 -13.22 7.79
CA ASP A 95 -1.34 -13.45 8.14
C ASP A 95 -0.66 -14.30 7.05
N GLU A 96 0.43 -13.78 6.49
CA GLU A 96 1.20 -14.48 5.46
C GLU A 96 1.83 -15.79 5.99
N ASP A 97 2.14 -15.89 7.29
CA ASP A 97 2.62 -17.15 7.88
C ASP A 97 1.52 -18.22 7.90
N SER A 98 0.27 -17.81 8.16
CA SER A 98 -0.91 -18.67 8.06
C SER A 98 -1.21 -19.07 6.61
N LEU A 99 -1.01 -18.18 5.64
CA LEU A 99 -1.11 -18.50 4.22
C LEU A 99 0.00 -19.47 3.77
N ALA A 100 1.23 -19.32 4.30
CA ALA A 100 2.32 -20.24 4.01
C ALA A 100 2.02 -21.68 4.46
N TYR A 101 1.19 -21.84 5.50
CA TYR A 101 0.79 -23.13 6.06
C TYR A 101 -0.73 -23.17 6.30
N PRO A 102 -1.54 -23.27 5.22
CA PRO A 102 -2.98 -23.24 5.33
C PRO A 102 -3.49 -24.45 6.13
N PRO A 103 -4.65 -24.34 6.81
CA PRO A 103 -5.28 -25.47 7.47
C PRO A 103 -5.51 -26.63 6.51
N VAL A 104 -5.61 -27.83 7.05
CA VAL A 104 -5.83 -29.02 6.24
C VAL A 104 -7.29 -29.09 5.83
N LYS A 105 -7.52 -29.23 4.52
CA LYS A 105 -8.85 -29.34 3.94
C LYS A 105 -8.96 -30.63 3.14
N SER A 106 -9.85 -31.52 3.55
CA SER A 106 -10.12 -32.76 2.82
C SER A 106 -10.88 -32.42 1.54
N THR A 107 -10.32 -32.85 0.41
CA THR A 107 -10.99 -32.72 -0.90
C THR A 107 -11.96 -33.86 -1.17
N GLN A 108 -11.93 -34.88 -0.31
CA GLN A 108 -12.70 -36.12 -0.42
C GLN A 108 -13.33 -36.42 0.94
N GLU A 109 -14.50 -37.05 0.92
CA GLU A 109 -15.18 -37.62 2.08
C GLU A 109 -15.05 -39.15 2.09
N ALA A 110 -15.04 -39.74 3.27
CA ALA A 110 -15.18 -41.18 3.39
C ALA A 110 -16.66 -41.55 3.23
N VAL A 111 -16.99 -42.26 2.15
CA VAL A 111 -18.35 -42.74 1.87
C VAL A 111 -18.42 -44.22 2.23
N PRO A 112 -19.18 -44.61 3.26
CA PRO A 112 -19.43 -46.01 3.55
C PRO A 112 -20.35 -46.60 2.48
N ALA A 113 -19.91 -47.68 1.85
CA ALA A 113 -20.67 -48.45 0.87
C ALA A 113 -20.74 -49.93 1.28
N PHE A 114 -21.57 -50.70 0.57
CA PHE A 114 -21.74 -52.14 0.85
C PHE A 114 -20.42 -52.93 0.77
N TRP A 115 -19.49 -52.51 -0.09
CA TRP A 115 -18.24 -53.21 -0.38
C TRP A 115 -17.03 -52.70 0.42
N GLY A 116 -17.20 -51.68 1.26
CA GLY A 116 -16.11 -51.06 2.02
C GLY A 116 -16.31 -49.55 2.19
N ILE A 117 -15.25 -48.87 2.60
CA ILE A 117 -15.23 -47.41 2.78
C ILE A 117 -14.37 -46.83 1.66
N TYR A 118 -14.92 -45.89 0.90
CA TYR A 118 -14.24 -45.28 -0.25
C TYR A 118 -14.06 -43.79 -0.03
N ARG A 119 -12.93 -43.24 -0.47
CA ARG A 119 -12.71 -41.80 -0.57
C ARG A 119 -13.38 -41.29 -1.84
N TRP A 120 -14.38 -40.45 -1.67
CA TRP A 120 -15.16 -39.91 -2.78
C TRP A 120 -15.04 -38.38 -2.81
N PRO A 121 -14.92 -37.74 -3.99
CA PRO A 121 -14.95 -36.28 -4.07
C PRO A 121 -16.26 -35.72 -3.51
N HIS A 122 -16.19 -34.60 -2.79
CA HIS A 122 -17.40 -33.93 -2.32
C HIS A 122 -18.28 -33.49 -3.52
N LYS A 123 -19.61 -33.57 -3.34
CA LYS A 123 -20.58 -33.14 -4.36
C LYS A 123 -20.58 -31.62 -4.60
N SER A 124 -20.25 -30.85 -3.56
CA SER A 124 -20.13 -29.40 -3.57
C SER A 124 -18.72 -29.00 -3.14
N TYR A 125 -18.34 -27.74 -3.39
CA TYR A 125 -17.11 -27.18 -2.88
C TYR A 125 -17.13 -27.25 -1.34
N HIS A 126 -16.30 -28.12 -0.76
CA HIS A 126 -16.08 -28.16 0.68
C HIS A 126 -15.36 -26.87 1.08
N ARG A 127 -15.73 -26.29 2.22
CA ARG A 127 -15.19 -25.00 2.71
C ARG A 127 -14.35 -25.21 3.97
N TYR A 128 -13.49 -24.25 4.29
CA TYR A 128 -12.86 -24.20 5.61
C TYR A 128 -13.92 -23.85 6.65
N THR A 129 -14.16 -24.75 7.60
CA THR A 129 -15.22 -24.59 8.62
C THR A 129 -15.15 -23.24 9.35
N ASP A 130 -13.95 -22.75 9.66
CA ASP A 130 -13.77 -21.50 10.38
C ASP A 130 -14.10 -20.27 9.50
N LEU A 131 -13.72 -20.29 8.21
CA LEU A 131 -14.02 -19.20 7.27
C LEU A 131 -15.49 -19.21 6.84
N GLU A 132 -16.09 -20.39 6.69
CA GLU A 132 -17.53 -20.56 6.47
C GLU A 132 -18.32 -20.04 7.67
N GLY A 133 -17.92 -20.40 8.90
CA GLY A 133 -18.55 -19.87 10.12
C GLY A 133 -18.43 -18.35 10.24
N LEU A 134 -17.32 -17.78 9.77
CA LEU A 134 -17.10 -16.34 9.75
C LEU A 134 -18.02 -15.63 8.75
N GLU A 135 -18.13 -16.17 7.53
CA GLU A 135 -19.08 -15.67 6.52
C GLU A 135 -20.51 -15.77 7.02
N GLN A 136 -20.92 -16.93 7.55
CA GLN A 136 -22.27 -17.13 8.07
C GLN A 136 -22.58 -16.16 9.22
N THR A 137 -21.62 -15.94 10.13
CA THR A 137 -21.78 -14.95 11.20
C THR A 137 -21.88 -13.53 10.67
N ALA A 138 -21.17 -13.22 9.57
CA ALA A 138 -21.27 -11.92 8.93
C ALA A 138 -22.65 -11.72 8.26
N ASP A 139 -23.16 -12.74 7.57
CA ASP A 139 -24.49 -12.73 6.97
C ASP A 139 -25.59 -12.55 8.02
N GLU A 140 -25.37 -13.04 9.25
CA GLU A 140 -26.20 -12.76 10.42
C GLU A 140 -25.98 -11.32 10.95
N THR A 141 -26.46 -10.32 10.19
CA THR A 141 -26.28 -8.88 10.46
C THR A 141 -26.83 -8.43 11.83
N GLU A 142 -27.77 -9.16 12.44
CA GLU A 142 -28.39 -8.80 13.72
C GLU A 142 -27.38 -8.76 14.89
N GLY A 143 -26.40 -9.68 14.92
CA GLY A 143 -25.37 -9.70 15.95
C GLY A 143 -24.49 -8.45 15.89
N MET A 144 -24.05 -8.08 14.69
CA MET A 144 -23.24 -6.88 14.44
C MET A 144 -24.02 -5.60 14.74
N LYS A 145 -25.30 -5.54 14.32
CA LYS A 145 -26.21 -4.45 14.61
C LYS A 145 -26.41 -4.23 16.11
N ALA A 146 -26.63 -5.30 16.87
CA ALA A 146 -26.79 -5.24 18.32
C ALA A 146 -25.49 -4.79 19.02
N ALA A 147 -24.32 -5.27 18.57
CA ALA A 147 -23.04 -4.84 19.11
C ALA A 147 -22.78 -3.34 18.88
N LEU A 148 -23.00 -2.86 17.64
CA LEU A 148 -22.83 -1.45 17.29
C LEU A 148 -23.83 -0.53 18.01
N ARG A 149 -25.01 -1.03 18.38
CA ARG A 149 -26.00 -0.27 19.16
C ARG A 149 -25.50 0.12 20.56
N CYS A 150 -24.56 -0.64 21.13
CA CYS A 150 -23.99 -0.33 22.45
C CYS A 150 -23.01 0.86 22.40
N LEU A 151 -22.58 1.28 21.20
CA LEU A 151 -21.57 2.31 20.96
C LEU A 151 -22.15 3.73 20.98
N THR A 152 -22.66 4.16 22.12
CA THR A 152 -23.42 5.42 22.27
C THR A 152 -22.58 6.70 22.21
N LYS A 153 -21.28 6.64 22.57
CA LYS A 153 -20.38 7.81 22.63
C LYS A 153 -19.28 7.81 21.57
N VAL A 154 -19.35 6.88 20.60
CA VAL A 154 -18.29 6.76 19.59
C VAL A 154 -18.24 8.00 18.71
N ARG A 155 -17.01 8.47 18.47
CA ARG A 155 -16.67 9.60 17.61
C ARG A 155 -15.96 9.18 16.33
N ASN A 156 -15.14 8.13 16.41
CA ASN A 156 -14.46 7.55 15.25
C ASN A 156 -14.86 6.07 15.09
N ILE A 157 -15.45 5.75 13.95
CA ILE A 157 -15.74 4.38 13.54
C ILE A 157 -14.73 3.99 12.45
N GLY A 158 -14.21 2.77 12.48
CA GLY A 158 -13.24 2.35 11.48
C GLY A 158 -13.33 0.90 11.02
N LEU A 159 -12.59 0.60 9.96
CA LEU A 159 -12.55 -0.71 9.30
C LEU A 159 -11.13 -0.98 8.81
N CYS A 160 -10.66 -2.22 8.97
CA CYS A 160 -9.36 -2.66 8.47
C CYS A 160 -9.48 -4.08 7.91
N CYS A 161 -9.48 -4.19 6.58
CA CYS A 161 -9.63 -5.46 5.87
C CYS A 161 -8.43 -5.68 4.95
N ASP A 162 -7.75 -6.81 5.12
CA ASP A 162 -6.67 -7.25 4.22
C ASP A 162 -6.82 -8.74 3.89
N ALA A 163 -7.37 -9.04 2.71
CA ALA A 163 -7.63 -10.42 2.28
C ALA A 163 -6.38 -11.11 1.70
N GLY A 164 -5.22 -10.44 1.64
CA GLY A 164 -4.03 -10.95 0.94
C GLY A 164 -4.15 -10.94 -0.59
N LEU A 165 -5.10 -10.18 -1.14
CA LEU A 165 -5.23 -9.94 -2.58
C LEU A 165 -4.20 -8.93 -3.11
N GLY A 166 -3.56 -8.19 -2.19
CA GLY A 166 -2.46 -7.27 -2.48
C GLY A 166 -1.14 -7.97 -2.82
N PHE A 167 -0.05 -7.21 -2.76
CA PHE A 167 1.30 -7.72 -2.94
C PHE A 167 1.71 -8.60 -1.76
N LEU A 168 2.08 -9.86 -2.00
CA LEU A 168 2.60 -10.77 -0.96
C LEU A 168 4.13 -10.69 -0.88
N LEU A 169 4.66 -10.66 0.33
CA LEU A 169 6.10 -10.65 0.59
C LEU A 169 6.74 -12.03 0.39
N GLY A 170 6.00 -13.10 0.68
CA GLY A 170 6.38 -14.48 0.37
C GLY A 170 7.77 -14.86 0.88
N PRO A 171 8.75 -15.13 0.00
CA PRO A 171 10.10 -15.59 0.39
C PRO A 171 10.96 -14.52 1.08
N ASP A 172 10.61 -13.23 1.00
CA ASP A 172 11.40 -12.14 1.59
C ASP A 172 11.18 -12.05 3.12
N LYS A 173 11.81 -12.96 3.86
CA LYS A 173 11.70 -13.04 5.32
C LYS A 173 12.08 -11.74 6.02
N ARG A 174 13.07 -11.01 5.49
CA ARG A 174 13.52 -9.73 6.07
C ARG A 174 12.42 -8.69 5.99
N ALA A 175 11.77 -8.56 4.84
CA ALA A 175 10.65 -7.65 4.68
C ALA A 175 9.49 -8.00 5.64
N ARG A 176 9.20 -9.29 5.84
CA ARG A 176 8.15 -9.76 6.75
C ARG A 176 8.43 -9.39 8.21
N ASP A 177 9.68 -9.54 8.67
CA ASP A 177 10.09 -9.18 10.04
C ASP A 177 10.07 -7.66 10.30
N THR A 178 10.06 -6.89 9.22
CA THR A 178 10.18 -5.43 9.19
C THR A 178 8.82 -4.72 9.12
N ILE A 179 7.74 -5.43 8.79
CA ILE A 179 6.40 -4.85 8.64
C ILE A 179 6.03 -4.02 9.88
N VAL A 180 5.88 -2.71 9.67
CA VAL A 180 5.22 -1.82 10.62
C VAL A 180 3.73 -1.96 10.37
N GLN A 181 2.98 -2.43 11.38
CA GLN A 181 1.52 -2.54 11.26
C GLN A 181 0.91 -1.15 10.99
N HIS A 182 0.02 -1.07 9.99
CA HIS A 182 -0.68 0.17 9.67
C HIS A 182 -1.69 0.44 10.81
N PRO A 183 -1.52 1.51 11.60
CA PRO A 183 -2.40 1.74 12.74
C PRO A 183 -3.81 2.08 12.27
N VAL A 184 -4.81 1.30 12.69
CA VAL A 184 -6.22 1.52 12.29
C VAL A 184 -6.74 2.90 12.69
N PHE A 185 -6.31 3.39 13.86
CA PHE A 185 -6.48 4.78 14.25
C PHE A 185 -5.13 5.45 14.25
N ALA A 186 -4.81 6.18 13.20
CA ALA A 186 -3.74 7.15 13.25
C ALA A 186 -4.14 8.21 14.30
N THR A 187 -3.65 8.10 15.53
CA THR A 187 -3.62 9.22 16.47
C THR A 187 -2.65 10.24 15.90
N VAL A 188 -3.07 10.99 14.88
CA VAL A 188 -2.31 12.13 14.35
C VAL A 188 -2.52 13.31 15.29
N ASP A 189 -1.96 13.20 16.50
CA ASP A 189 -1.57 14.37 17.25
C ASP A 189 -0.11 14.65 16.85
N TRP A 190 0.07 15.51 15.85
CA TRP A 190 1.39 15.96 15.36
C TRP A 190 2.29 16.52 16.50
N ARG A 191 1.70 16.93 17.63
CA ARG A 191 2.41 17.38 18.85
C ARG A 191 3.01 16.26 19.70
N ARG A 192 2.78 14.98 19.39
CA ARG A 192 3.31 13.82 20.14
C ARG A 192 4.33 13.00 19.34
N HIS A 193 5.20 13.66 18.59
CA HIS A 193 6.47 13.04 18.22
C HIS A 193 7.33 12.90 19.49
N GLN A 194 7.54 11.66 19.96
CA GLN A 194 8.88 11.22 20.40
C GLN A 194 9.00 9.81 21.01
N ARG A 195 7.94 9.10 21.46
CA ARG A 195 8.19 7.90 22.30
C ARG A 195 7.31 6.65 22.14
N SER A 196 6.23 6.66 21.35
CA SER A 196 5.33 5.50 21.26
C SER A 196 5.77 4.41 20.28
N SER A 197 6.73 4.68 19.39
CA SER A 197 7.11 3.76 18.30
C SER A 197 8.07 2.65 18.71
N GLN A 198 8.66 2.71 19.91
CA GLN A 198 9.76 1.83 20.27
C GLN A 198 9.39 0.39 20.64
N ARG A 199 8.11 -0.02 20.74
CA ARG A 199 7.81 -1.42 21.14
C ARG A 199 6.40 -1.96 20.88
N ALA A 200 5.69 -1.48 19.86
CA ALA A 200 4.40 -2.08 19.47
C ALA A 200 4.59 -3.30 18.57
N ARG A 201 5.30 -4.34 19.05
CA ARG A 201 5.08 -5.73 18.60
C ARG A 201 3.92 -6.30 19.40
N GLN A 202 2.74 -5.69 19.30
CA GLN A 202 1.51 -6.32 19.75
C GLN A 202 0.75 -6.70 18.49
N PRO A 203 0.49 -7.99 18.26
CA PRO A 203 -0.19 -8.41 17.05
C PRO A 203 -1.61 -7.79 17.06
N ALA A 204 -1.95 -7.02 16.04
CA ALA A 204 -3.29 -7.15 15.48
C ALA A 204 -3.60 -8.65 15.38
N ILE A 205 -4.68 -9.07 16.01
CA ILE A 205 -5.09 -10.48 16.03
C ILE A 205 -5.32 -10.92 14.59
N THR A 206 -4.52 -11.87 14.10
CA THR A 206 -4.53 -12.32 12.71
C THR A 206 -5.35 -13.60 12.56
N VAL A 207 -5.57 -14.05 11.31
CA VAL A 207 -6.14 -15.39 11.01
C VAL A 207 -5.40 -16.54 11.74
N ALA A 208 -4.15 -16.33 12.17
CA ALA A 208 -3.38 -17.31 12.94
C ALA A 208 -3.95 -17.60 14.34
N ASP A 209 -4.54 -16.58 14.98
CA ASP A 209 -5.08 -16.66 16.35
C ASP A 209 -6.38 -17.48 16.43
N PHE A 210 -6.90 -17.94 15.28
CA PHE A 210 -8.10 -18.77 15.17
C PHE A 210 -7.85 -20.22 15.60
N ASN A 211 -6.58 -20.62 15.80
CA ASN A 211 -6.24 -22.01 16.13
C ASN A 211 -6.22 -22.33 17.63
N ASP A 212 -6.23 -21.36 18.57
CA ASP A 212 -6.08 -21.52 20.05
C ASP A 212 -4.90 -22.41 20.53
N VAL A 213 -4.17 -23.03 19.61
CA VAL A 213 -2.85 -23.60 19.78
C VAL A 213 -1.92 -22.45 19.48
N ALA A 214 -1.31 -21.89 20.53
CA ALA A 214 -0.09 -21.11 20.36
C ALA A 214 0.86 -21.95 19.48
N ARG A 215 0.93 -21.63 18.18
CA ARG A 215 1.80 -22.32 17.24
C ARG A 215 3.20 -21.92 17.65
N ASP A 216 3.84 -22.81 18.40
CA ASP A 216 5.26 -22.69 18.70
C ASP A 216 5.97 -22.63 17.34
N PRO A 217 6.68 -21.54 16.99
CA PRO A 217 7.23 -21.33 15.65
C PRO A 217 8.22 -22.41 15.20
N ASN A 218 8.65 -23.27 16.12
CA ASN A 218 9.51 -24.42 15.88
C ASN A 218 8.77 -25.76 15.73
N HIS A 219 7.45 -25.80 15.92
CA HIS A 219 6.67 -27.02 15.78
C HIS A 219 6.07 -27.07 14.37
N SER A 220 6.82 -27.65 13.43
CA SER A 220 6.21 -28.22 12.24
C SER A 220 5.04 -29.10 12.69
N THR A 221 3.81 -28.78 12.29
CA THR A 221 2.61 -29.46 12.79
C THR A 221 2.64 -30.96 12.49
N PHE A 222 3.54 -31.40 11.59
CA PHE A 222 3.77 -32.80 11.29
C PHE A 222 5.27 -33.04 11.00
N PRO A 223 6.03 -33.65 11.93
CA PRO A 223 7.42 -34.06 11.68
C PRO A 223 7.54 -35.15 10.60
N ASN A 224 6.41 -35.77 10.20
CA ASN A 224 6.36 -36.88 9.26
C ASN A 224 5.14 -36.76 8.32
N PRO A 225 5.33 -36.74 6.98
CA PRO A 225 4.25 -36.76 5.99
C PRO A 225 3.25 -37.92 6.18
N MET A 226 3.71 -39.04 6.75
CA MET A 226 2.86 -40.20 7.01
C MET A 226 1.88 -39.97 8.18
N ALA A 227 2.31 -39.24 9.22
CA ALA A 227 1.47 -38.90 10.35
C ALA A 227 0.37 -37.90 9.94
N PHE A 228 0.72 -36.97 9.05
CA PHE A 228 -0.22 -36.04 8.43
C PHE A 228 -1.33 -36.77 7.66
N ARG A 229 -0.94 -37.66 6.74
CA ARG A 229 -1.88 -38.43 5.92
C ARG A 229 -2.80 -39.30 6.78
N ASN A 230 -2.26 -39.91 7.83
CA ASN A 230 -3.06 -40.69 8.77
C ASN A 230 -4.08 -39.81 9.51
N THR A 231 -3.68 -38.63 9.98
CA THR A 231 -4.57 -37.68 10.66
C THR A 231 -5.73 -37.23 9.76
N ILE A 232 -5.49 -37.03 8.45
CA ILE A 232 -6.54 -36.70 7.47
C ILE A 232 -7.54 -37.86 7.35
N LEU A 233 -7.05 -39.08 7.18
CA LEU A 233 -7.93 -40.25 7.05
C LEU A 233 -8.74 -40.49 8.33
N GLU A 234 -8.13 -40.29 9.50
CA GLU A 234 -8.82 -40.35 10.79
C GLU A 234 -9.94 -39.30 10.88
N ARG A 235 -9.70 -38.08 10.38
CA ARG A 235 -10.71 -37.02 10.31
C ARG A 235 -11.83 -37.37 9.33
N MET A 236 -11.50 -37.86 8.12
CA MET A 236 -12.50 -38.31 7.15
C MET A 236 -13.38 -39.43 7.70
N ALA A 237 -12.80 -40.38 8.45
CA ALA A 237 -13.57 -41.41 9.12
C ALA A 237 -14.44 -40.83 10.25
N ALA A 238 -13.94 -39.90 11.05
CA ALA A 238 -14.74 -39.23 12.07
C ALA A 238 -15.94 -38.48 11.45
N ASP A 239 -15.74 -37.77 10.34
CA ASP A 239 -16.77 -37.03 9.62
C ASP A 239 -17.82 -37.95 8.97
N ALA A 240 -17.43 -39.16 8.57
CA ALA A 240 -18.34 -40.20 8.10
C ALA A 240 -19.16 -40.87 9.23
N GLY A 241 -18.96 -40.46 10.49
CA GLY A 241 -19.71 -40.92 11.65
C GLY A 241 -19.04 -42.03 12.47
N TYR A 242 -17.76 -42.36 12.20
CA TYR A 242 -17.02 -43.33 13.00
C TYR A 242 -16.54 -42.70 14.31
N THR A 243 -16.73 -43.40 15.44
CA THR A 243 -16.36 -42.88 16.77
C THR A 243 -14.96 -43.34 17.18
N GLY A 244 -14.30 -42.65 18.13
CA GLY A 244 -12.84 -42.74 18.37
C GLY A 244 -12.19 -44.12 18.51
N HIS A 245 -12.91 -45.20 18.82
CA HIS A 245 -12.37 -46.57 18.82
C HIS A 245 -12.48 -47.28 17.45
N GLN A 246 -13.38 -46.82 16.59
CA GLN A 246 -13.66 -47.33 15.24
C GLN A 246 -12.87 -46.59 14.17
N VAL A 247 -12.41 -45.37 14.46
CA VAL A 247 -11.66 -44.53 13.52
C VAL A 247 -10.41 -45.25 12.96
N PRO A 248 -9.53 -45.86 13.78
CA PRO A 248 -8.34 -46.54 13.24
C PRO A 248 -8.70 -47.76 12.37
N GLU A 249 -9.78 -48.47 12.73
CA GLU A 249 -10.27 -49.62 11.97
C GLU A 249 -10.89 -49.19 10.63
N ALA A 250 -11.65 -48.09 10.63
CA ALA A 250 -12.23 -47.50 9.42
C ALA A 250 -11.13 -47.01 8.46
N VAL A 251 -10.05 -46.40 8.97
CA VAL A 251 -8.89 -46.01 8.16
C VAL A 251 -8.21 -47.23 7.54
N ARG A 252 -8.04 -48.32 8.30
CA ARG A 252 -7.49 -49.58 7.76
C ARG A 252 -8.36 -50.15 6.65
N ILE A 253 -9.68 -50.25 6.88
CA ILE A 253 -10.64 -50.75 5.89
C ILE A 253 -10.61 -49.88 4.64
N MET A 254 -10.49 -48.56 4.78
CA MET A 254 -10.42 -47.62 3.65
C MET A 254 -9.17 -47.86 2.78
N LEU A 255 -7.99 -48.04 3.40
CA LEU A 255 -6.75 -48.35 2.70
C LEU A 255 -6.79 -49.73 2.02
N ASP A 256 -7.33 -50.73 2.71
CA ASP A 256 -7.47 -52.10 2.19
C ASP A 256 -8.44 -52.16 1.01
N THR A 257 -9.57 -51.43 1.08
CA THR A 257 -10.60 -51.39 0.03
C THR A 257 -10.07 -50.77 -1.26
N GLU A 258 -9.22 -49.75 -1.15
CA GLU A 258 -8.64 -49.04 -2.29
C GLU A 258 -7.29 -49.61 -2.75
N ASN A 259 -6.81 -50.67 -2.10
CA ASN A 259 -5.50 -51.29 -2.34
C ASN A 259 -4.36 -50.27 -2.47
N THR A 260 -4.38 -49.25 -1.60
CA THR A 260 -3.40 -48.14 -1.61
C THR A 260 -2.72 -48.03 -0.26
N ASN A 261 -1.45 -47.61 -0.25
CA ASN A 261 -0.73 -47.34 0.98
C ASN A 261 -0.80 -45.84 1.32
N LEU A 262 -0.63 -45.49 2.59
CA LEU A 262 -0.43 -44.12 3.05
C LEU A 262 0.66 -43.36 2.27
N LYS A 263 1.62 -44.08 1.64
CA LYS A 263 2.67 -43.49 0.79
C LYS A 263 2.16 -43.02 -0.59
N ASP A 264 1.14 -43.66 -1.13
CA ASP A 264 0.62 -43.42 -2.48
C ASP A 264 -0.48 -42.35 -2.49
N ILE A 265 -1.01 -42.04 -1.32
CA ILE A 265 -2.04 -41.01 -1.14
C ILE A 265 -1.38 -39.64 -1.09
N ASN A 266 -1.58 -38.85 -2.14
CA ASN A 266 -1.14 -37.48 -2.19
C ASN A 266 -2.30 -36.52 -1.84
N PHE A 267 -2.34 -36.07 -0.57
CA PHE A 267 -3.26 -34.99 -0.13
C PHE A 267 -2.66 -33.59 -0.30
N ASP A 268 -1.37 -33.48 -0.63
CA ASP A 268 -0.61 -32.23 -0.63
C ASP A 268 0.33 -32.19 -1.85
N GLU A 269 -0.01 -31.36 -2.84
CA GLU A 269 0.77 -31.13 -4.07
C GLU A 269 2.25 -30.80 -3.83
N ARG A 270 2.66 -30.45 -2.60
CA ARG A 270 4.08 -30.35 -2.18
C ARG A 270 4.89 -31.64 -2.38
N SER A 271 4.25 -32.79 -2.58
CA SER A 271 4.93 -34.07 -2.83
C SER A 271 4.98 -34.51 -4.30
N SER A 272 4.49 -33.68 -5.23
CA SER A 272 4.71 -33.89 -6.66
C SER A 272 6.11 -33.36 -7.02
N PRO A 273 7.06 -34.20 -7.47
CA PRO A 273 8.30 -33.69 -8.03
C PRO A 273 7.98 -32.83 -9.25
N LEU A 274 8.58 -31.64 -9.31
CA LEU A 274 8.60 -30.80 -10.51
C LEU A 274 8.92 -31.68 -11.72
N SER A 275 8.06 -31.61 -12.74
CA SER A 275 8.25 -32.28 -14.03
C SER A 275 9.66 -31.99 -14.58
N PRO A 276 10.39 -32.98 -15.12
CA PRO A 276 11.66 -32.72 -15.77
C PRO A 276 11.37 -32.27 -17.21
N SER A 277 11.44 -30.98 -17.47
CA SER A 277 11.57 -30.48 -18.84
C SER A 277 12.11 -29.06 -18.85
N PHE A 278 13.43 -28.94 -18.91
CA PHE A 278 14.18 -28.38 -20.03
C PHE A 278 15.66 -28.52 -19.66
N ASP A 279 16.25 -29.65 -20.03
CA ASP A 279 17.69 -29.75 -20.17
C ASP A 279 18.10 -28.78 -21.28
N LEU A 280 18.74 -27.69 -20.90
CA LEU A 280 19.62 -26.95 -21.79
C LEU A 280 21.03 -27.10 -21.22
N ASP A 281 21.83 -27.89 -21.94
CA ASP A 281 23.27 -28.09 -21.78
C ASP A 281 23.97 -26.77 -21.36
N GLY A 282 24.91 -26.76 -20.43
CA GLY A 282 26.05 -27.67 -20.38
C GLY A 282 27.28 -26.94 -20.90
N GLU A 283 27.66 -25.84 -20.21
CA GLU A 283 29.00 -25.20 -20.17
C GLU A 283 28.84 -23.74 -19.72
N LEU A 284 28.92 -23.50 -18.39
CA LEU A 284 29.31 -22.22 -17.74
C LEU A 284 29.25 -22.40 -16.21
N ARG A 285 29.68 -23.57 -15.72
CA ARG A 285 29.44 -24.02 -14.33
C ARG A 285 30.58 -23.75 -13.35
N GLN A 286 31.54 -22.87 -13.67
CA GLN A 286 32.80 -22.83 -12.91
C GLN A 286 33.15 -21.55 -12.15
N LEU A 287 32.33 -20.50 -12.05
CA LEU A 287 32.78 -19.28 -11.34
C LEU A 287 31.74 -18.55 -10.45
N VAL A 288 30.82 -19.24 -9.76
CA VAL A 288 30.08 -18.61 -8.63
C VAL A 288 29.64 -19.64 -7.56
N PRO A 289 29.69 -19.34 -6.25
CA PRO A 289 29.26 -20.27 -5.19
C PRO A 289 27.74 -20.52 -5.22
N PHE A 290 27.31 -21.61 -5.85
CA PHE A 290 25.92 -22.08 -5.89
C PHE A 290 25.46 -22.63 -4.53
N THR A 291 24.80 -21.82 -3.71
CA THR A 291 24.05 -22.31 -2.52
C THR A 291 22.63 -21.73 -2.39
N SER A 292 22.33 -20.56 -2.96
CA SER A 292 21.09 -19.79 -2.67
C SER A 292 19.82 -20.18 -3.45
N PHE A 293 19.91 -20.58 -4.72
CA PHE A 293 18.72 -20.86 -5.55
C PHE A 293 17.89 -22.06 -5.07
N ARG A 294 18.53 -23.06 -4.43
CA ARG A 294 17.86 -24.27 -3.96
C ARG A 294 17.14 -24.08 -2.62
N GLU A 295 17.55 -23.10 -1.82
CA GLU A 295 16.89 -22.75 -0.56
C GLU A 295 15.68 -21.84 -0.78
N ALA A 296 15.71 -20.97 -1.79
CA ALA A 296 14.61 -20.08 -2.14
C ALA A 296 13.39 -20.79 -2.77
N SER A 297 13.62 -21.82 -3.60
CA SER A 297 12.54 -22.63 -4.18
C SER A 297 11.84 -23.56 -3.17
N ASN A 298 12.43 -23.74 -1.98
CA ASN A 298 11.86 -24.48 -0.85
C ASN A 298 11.06 -23.57 0.11
N THR A 299 10.78 -22.32 -0.26
CA THR A 299 9.95 -21.43 0.56
C THR A 299 8.46 -21.81 0.47
N PRO A 300 7.72 -21.74 1.59
CA PRO A 300 6.35 -22.25 1.67
C PRO A 300 5.31 -21.37 0.95
N LEU A 301 5.65 -20.11 0.67
CA LEU A 301 4.78 -19.14 0.01
C LEU A 301 5.52 -18.50 -1.17
N ILE A 302 5.09 -18.81 -2.38
CA ILE A 302 5.61 -18.26 -3.63
C ILE A 302 4.50 -17.39 -4.25
N PRO A 303 4.60 -16.04 -4.18
CA PRO A 303 3.55 -15.13 -4.64
C PRO A 303 3.11 -15.31 -6.09
N THR A 304 3.99 -15.77 -6.99
CA THR A 304 3.68 -16.04 -8.40
C THR A 304 3.02 -17.40 -8.65
N ASN A 305 3.16 -18.35 -7.74
CA ASN A 305 2.64 -19.70 -7.89
C ASN A 305 2.12 -20.25 -6.56
N LEU A 306 0.89 -19.85 -6.22
CA LEU A 306 0.22 -20.31 -5.03
C LEU A 306 -0.24 -21.77 -5.16
N THR A 307 -0.10 -22.54 -4.09
CA THR A 307 -0.68 -23.88 -3.98
C THR A 307 -2.21 -23.83 -4.02
N ARG A 308 -2.86 -24.95 -4.36
CA ARG A 308 -4.32 -25.02 -4.33
C ARG A 308 -4.91 -24.63 -2.98
N ALA A 309 -4.34 -25.13 -1.88
CA ALA A 309 -4.82 -24.82 -0.53
C ALA A 309 -4.72 -23.31 -0.20
N GLN A 310 -3.64 -22.65 -0.66
CA GLN A 310 -3.46 -21.20 -0.54
C GLN A 310 -4.50 -20.43 -1.36
N LYS A 311 -4.75 -20.83 -2.61
CA LYS A 311 -5.77 -20.23 -3.47
C LYS A 311 -7.17 -20.36 -2.87
N GLU A 312 -7.51 -21.55 -2.37
CA GLU A 312 -8.79 -21.81 -1.70
C GLU A 312 -8.94 -20.97 -0.41
N MET A 313 -7.88 -20.85 0.39
CA MET A 313 -7.91 -20.03 1.62
C MET A 313 -8.13 -18.55 1.31
N LEU A 314 -7.42 -18.00 0.32
CA LEU A 314 -7.59 -16.60 -0.10
C LEU A 314 -8.98 -16.34 -0.69
N LEU A 315 -9.53 -17.29 -1.46
CA LEU A 315 -10.88 -17.19 -2.03
C LEU A 315 -11.93 -17.15 -0.92
N GLU A 316 -11.87 -18.07 0.04
CA GLU A 316 -12.84 -18.10 1.13
C GLU A 316 -12.69 -16.89 2.07
N LEU A 317 -11.47 -16.37 2.24
CA LEU A 317 -11.24 -15.13 2.99
C LEU A 317 -11.81 -13.91 2.26
N GLU A 318 -11.72 -13.85 0.93
CA GLU A 318 -12.37 -12.81 0.11
C GLU A 318 -13.89 -12.81 0.29
N TRP A 319 -14.51 -14.00 0.34
CA TRP A 319 -15.95 -14.13 0.61
C TRP A 319 -16.31 -13.66 2.03
N ALA A 320 -15.56 -14.09 3.05
CA ALA A 320 -15.78 -13.66 4.43
C ALA A 320 -15.60 -12.13 4.59
N HIS A 321 -14.60 -11.52 3.93
CA HIS A 321 -14.40 -10.08 3.89
C HIS A 321 -15.60 -9.35 3.29
N ARG A 322 -16.08 -9.83 2.14
CA ARG A 322 -17.22 -9.23 1.46
C ARG A 322 -18.46 -9.25 2.35
N ALA A 323 -18.78 -10.39 2.95
CA ALA A 323 -19.93 -10.53 3.86
C ALA A 323 -19.77 -9.61 5.08
N MET A 324 -18.59 -9.59 5.71
CA MET A 324 -18.29 -8.76 6.88
C MET A 324 -18.46 -7.26 6.57
N ILE A 325 -17.90 -6.77 5.46
CA ILE A 325 -18.00 -5.35 5.07
C ILE A 325 -19.46 -4.97 4.79
N GLN A 326 -20.21 -5.83 4.10
CA GLN A 326 -21.63 -5.61 3.81
C GLN A 326 -22.47 -5.51 5.09
N SER A 327 -22.31 -6.47 6.00
CA SER A 327 -22.97 -6.48 7.30
C SER A 327 -22.59 -5.27 8.13
N TYR A 328 -21.32 -4.86 8.12
CA TYR A 328 -20.85 -3.68 8.83
C TYR A 328 -21.50 -2.39 8.32
N VAL A 329 -21.51 -2.19 7.01
CA VAL A 329 -22.16 -1.04 6.38
C VAL A 329 -23.67 -1.01 6.69
N LEU A 330 -24.35 -2.15 6.58
CA LEU A 330 -25.78 -2.27 6.90
C LEU A 330 -26.07 -1.97 8.37
N ALA A 331 -25.32 -2.59 9.28
CA ALA A 331 -25.42 -2.37 10.72
C ALA A 331 -25.12 -0.90 11.07
N MET A 332 -24.24 -0.23 10.33
CA MET A 332 -23.98 1.18 10.51
C MET A 332 -25.17 2.06 10.12
N ILE A 333 -25.75 1.82 8.94
CA ILE A 333 -26.92 2.54 8.43
C ILE A 333 -28.10 2.40 9.40
N ASP A 334 -28.38 1.17 9.83
CA ASP A 334 -29.48 0.87 10.76
C ASP A 334 -29.31 1.61 12.10
N ASN A 335 -28.13 1.56 12.70
CA ASN A 335 -27.86 2.23 13.97
C ASN A 335 -27.81 3.76 13.83
N ALA A 336 -27.38 4.27 12.68
CA ALA A 336 -27.43 5.68 12.36
C ALA A 336 -28.88 6.18 12.28
N SER A 337 -29.79 5.42 11.65
CA SER A 337 -31.22 5.76 11.55
C SER A 337 -31.93 5.86 12.91
N ILE A 338 -31.50 5.06 13.90
CA ILE A 338 -32.00 5.07 15.29
C ILE A 338 -31.36 6.23 16.10
N GLY A 339 -30.34 6.89 15.56
CA GLY A 339 -29.63 8.00 16.20
C GLY A 339 -28.51 7.57 17.14
N CYS A 340 -28.02 6.33 17.06
CA CYS A 340 -26.89 5.86 17.86
C CYS A 340 -25.58 6.58 17.51
N PHE A 341 -25.44 7.01 16.25
CA PHE A 341 -24.20 7.59 15.70
C PHE A 341 -24.22 9.11 15.58
N ARG A 342 -25.01 9.80 16.39
CA ARG A 342 -25.06 11.28 16.44
C ARG A 342 -23.71 11.93 16.77
N ASN A 343 -22.86 11.22 17.51
CA ASN A 343 -21.55 11.71 17.93
C ASN A 343 -20.41 11.34 16.96
N VAL A 344 -20.69 10.55 15.92
CA VAL A 344 -19.68 10.08 14.97
C VAL A 344 -19.31 11.24 14.04
N THR A 345 -18.03 11.62 14.11
CA THR A 345 -17.45 12.71 13.31
C THR A 345 -16.43 12.19 12.30
N THR A 346 -15.89 10.99 12.52
CA THR A 346 -14.80 10.44 11.71
C THR A 346 -15.12 9.01 11.31
N PHE A 347 -14.87 8.71 10.03
CA PHE A 347 -14.91 7.36 9.50
C PHE A 347 -13.52 7.00 8.93
N THR A 348 -12.87 6.00 9.52
CA THR A 348 -11.48 5.63 9.18
C THR A 348 -11.42 4.23 8.59
N ILE A 349 -11.16 4.14 7.30
CA ILE A 349 -10.88 2.88 6.59
C ILE A 349 -9.37 2.79 6.45
N ALA A 350 -8.75 1.99 7.30
CA ALA A 350 -7.29 1.85 7.33
C ALA A 350 -6.79 0.96 6.20
N LYS A 351 -7.54 -0.09 5.87
CA LYS A 351 -7.28 -0.96 4.72
C LYS A 351 -8.60 -1.46 4.15
N ILE A 352 -8.74 -1.41 2.84
CA ILE A 352 -9.78 -2.12 2.11
C ILE A 352 -9.22 -2.61 0.78
N PRO A 353 -9.43 -3.87 0.37
CA PRO A 353 -9.06 -4.32 -0.97
C PRO A 353 -9.80 -3.51 -2.02
N GLY A 354 -9.13 -3.13 -3.11
CA GLY A 354 -9.70 -2.34 -4.19
C GLY A 354 -10.99 -2.94 -4.75
N GLY A 355 -11.05 -4.27 -4.79
CA GLY A 355 -12.18 -5.10 -5.17
C GLY A 355 -13.43 -4.87 -4.32
N HIS A 356 -13.28 -4.49 -3.05
CA HIS A 356 -14.38 -4.30 -2.10
C HIS A 356 -14.81 -2.84 -1.91
N VAL A 357 -14.11 -1.87 -2.52
CA VAL A 357 -14.47 -0.44 -2.43
C VAL A 357 -15.91 -0.17 -2.86
N HIS A 358 -16.42 -0.92 -3.85
CA HIS A 358 -17.80 -0.80 -4.33
C HIS A 358 -18.87 -1.07 -3.26
N LEU A 359 -18.54 -1.80 -2.19
CA LEU A 359 -19.46 -2.06 -1.07
C LEU A 359 -19.78 -0.78 -0.27
N LEU A 360 -18.94 0.24 -0.38
CA LEU A 360 -19.11 1.55 0.23
C LEU A 360 -19.86 2.55 -0.67
N CYS A 361 -20.08 2.19 -1.95
CA CYS A 361 -20.82 2.99 -2.93
C CYS A 361 -22.33 2.92 -2.70
N ARG A 362 -22.75 3.27 -1.48
CA ARG A 362 -24.12 3.25 -0.99
C ARG A 362 -24.49 4.64 -0.51
N GLN A 363 -25.45 5.28 -1.17
CA GLN A 363 -25.81 6.67 -0.87
C GLN A 363 -26.40 6.82 0.54
N ASP A 364 -27.17 5.83 0.96
CA ASP A 364 -27.76 5.66 2.29
C ASP A 364 -26.71 5.60 3.42
N LEU A 365 -25.51 5.04 3.18
CA LEU A 365 -24.42 5.06 4.17
C LEU A 365 -24.02 6.50 4.52
N TRP A 366 -23.73 7.30 3.49
CA TRP A 366 -23.17 8.63 3.67
C TRP A 366 -24.24 9.66 4.10
N GLU A 367 -25.49 9.47 3.70
CA GLU A 367 -26.61 10.32 4.13
C GLU A 367 -27.07 10.00 5.57
N SER A 368 -26.90 8.76 6.04
CA SER A 368 -27.36 8.35 7.38
C SER A 368 -26.57 8.97 8.54
N ILE A 369 -25.33 9.42 8.30
CA ILE A 369 -24.43 9.96 9.34
C ILE A 369 -24.18 11.45 9.09
N PRO A 370 -25.12 12.34 9.46
CA PRO A 370 -25.03 13.77 9.15
C PRO A 370 -23.89 14.50 9.90
N GLY A 371 -23.38 13.92 10.98
CA GLY A 371 -22.27 14.47 11.77
C GLY A 371 -20.87 14.18 11.21
N LEU A 372 -20.77 13.39 10.13
CA LEU A 372 -19.51 12.94 9.57
C LEU A 372 -18.76 14.09 8.90
N LYS A 373 -17.59 14.44 9.44
CA LYS A 373 -16.71 15.51 8.97
C LYS A 373 -15.43 15.03 8.32
N ASN A 374 -14.86 13.94 8.83
CA ASN A 374 -13.53 13.47 8.47
C ASN A 374 -13.63 12.04 7.91
N VAL A 375 -13.08 11.82 6.72
CA VAL A 375 -13.02 10.49 6.10
C VAL A 375 -11.57 10.15 5.79
N SER A 376 -11.12 8.96 6.19
CA SER A 376 -9.80 8.43 5.83
C SER A 376 -10.00 7.13 5.07
N LEU A 377 -9.36 7.02 3.90
CA LEU A 377 -9.50 5.90 2.98
C LEU A 377 -8.14 5.37 2.54
N GLY A 378 -7.72 4.24 3.12
CA GLY A 378 -6.56 3.46 2.69
C GLY A 378 -6.97 2.26 1.85
N VAL A 379 -6.56 2.24 0.58
CA VAL A 379 -6.96 1.20 -0.38
C VAL A 379 -5.78 0.31 -0.73
N VAL A 380 -5.92 -0.98 -0.48
CA VAL A 380 -4.96 -2.01 -0.91
C VAL A 380 -5.23 -2.29 -2.38
N ALA A 381 -4.25 -2.03 -3.24
CA ALA A 381 -4.41 -2.30 -4.66
C ALA A 381 -4.35 -3.81 -4.91
N ASP A 382 -5.35 -4.36 -5.61
CA ASP A 382 -5.42 -5.81 -5.84
C ASP A 382 -4.44 -6.24 -6.95
N TRP A 383 -3.72 -7.33 -6.71
CA TRP A 383 -2.79 -7.92 -7.67
C TRP A 383 -3.30 -9.23 -8.28
N ARG A 384 -4.32 -9.80 -7.65
CA ARG A 384 -4.93 -11.05 -8.09
C ARG A 384 -6.44 -11.05 -7.89
N LYS A 385 -7.11 -11.84 -8.71
CA LYS A 385 -8.52 -12.17 -8.57
C LYS A 385 -8.66 -13.69 -8.58
N LEU A 386 -9.33 -14.20 -7.56
CA LEU A 386 -9.58 -15.63 -7.41
C LEU A 386 -11.00 -15.94 -7.85
N THR A 387 -11.17 -16.96 -8.68
CA THR A 387 -12.48 -17.42 -9.14
C THR A 387 -12.58 -18.93 -9.06
N ALA A 388 -13.70 -19.44 -8.52
CA ALA A 388 -14.02 -20.86 -8.56
C ALA A 388 -14.87 -21.15 -9.80
N SER A 389 -14.22 -21.61 -10.88
CA SER A 389 -14.91 -22.00 -12.12
C SER A 389 -15.62 -23.36 -11.98
N THR A 390 -15.10 -24.26 -11.15
CA THR A 390 -15.62 -25.63 -10.95
C THR A 390 -15.31 -26.08 -9.51
N PRO A 391 -16.15 -26.93 -8.87
CA PRO A 391 -15.86 -27.44 -7.53
C PRO A 391 -14.46 -28.07 -7.44
N GLY A 392 -13.63 -27.52 -6.57
CA GLY A 392 -12.25 -27.99 -6.35
C GLY A 392 -11.21 -27.44 -7.34
N PHE A 393 -11.57 -26.50 -8.21
CA PHE A 393 -10.63 -25.78 -9.05
C PHE A 393 -10.78 -24.27 -8.82
N VAL A 394 -9.74 -23.67 -8.24
CA VAL A 394 -9.64 -22.22 -8.02
C VAL A 394 -8.61 -21.66 -8.98
N GLU A 395 -9.05 -20.75 -9.84
CA GLU A 395 -8.21 -20.01 -10.76
C GLU A 395 -7.64 -18.77 -10.06
N ASP A 396 -6.35 -18.55 -10.24
CA ASP A 396 -5.62 -17.37 -9.79
C ASP A 396 -5.27 -16.53 -11.01
N MET A 397 -5.99 -15.43 -11.20
CA MET A 397 -5.77 -14.49 -12.30
C MET A 397 -5.00 -13.29 -11.80
N SER A 398 -3.82 -13.04 -12.37
CA SER A 398 -3.10 -11.78 -12.17
C SER A 398 -3.89 -10.63 -12.79
N ILE A 399 -4.14 -9.58 -12.00
CA ILE A 399 -4.85 -8.37 -12.44
C ILE A 399 -3.95 -7.16 -12.27
N SER A 400 -4.24 -6.09 -13.03
CA SER A 400 -3.51 -4.84 -12.83
C SER A 400 -3.99 -4.16 -11.54
N PRO A 401 -3.08 -3.74 -10.64
CA PRO A 401 -3.42 -2.90 -9.49
C PRO A 401 -4.25 -1.66 -9.85
N VAL A 402 -4.05 -1.13 -11.07
CA VAL A 402 -4.74 0.05 -11.60
C VAL A 402 -6.26 -0.17 -11.76
N GLU A 403 -6.74 -1.40 -11.83
CA GLU A 403 -8.19 -1.70 -11.88
C GLU A 403 -8.95 -1.18 -10.65
N SER A 404 -8.26 -0.96 -9.52
CA SER A 404 -8.84 -0.38 -8.30
C SER A 404 -9.20 1.10 -8.47
N PHE A 405 -8.54 1.80 -9.41
CA PHE A 405 -8.66 3.24 -9.60
C PHE A 405 -10.09 3.71 -9.88
N GLY A 406 -10.78 3.06 -10.83
CA GLY A 406 -12.13 3.49 -11.24
C GLY A 406 -13.16 3.33 -10.12
N LYS A 407 -13.01 2.29 -9.29
CA LYS A 407 -13.88 2.03 -8.14
C LYS A 407 -13.71 3.12 -7.08
N VAL A 408 -12.47 3.54 -6.81
CA VAL A 408 -12.15 4.63 -5.88
C VAL A 408 -12.65 5.97 -6.40
N PHE A 409 -12.44 6.27 -7.69
CA PHE A 409 -12.96 7.50 -8.30
C PHE A 409 -14.49 7.60 -8.14
N THR A 410 -15.20 6.51 -8.40
CA THR A 410 -16.67 6.43 -8.25
C THR A 410 -17.09 6.73 -6.80
N LEU A 411 -16.40 6.15 -5.82
CA LEU A 411 -16.68 6.41 -4.40
C LEU A 411 -16.48 7.90 -4.03
N LEU A 412 -15.35 8.47 -4.45
CA LEU A 412 -15.01 9.86 -4.15
C LEU A 412 -15.97 10.84 -4.82
N ASN A 413 -16.22 10.69 -6.12
CA ASN A 413 -16.98 11.62 -6.92
C ASN A 413 -18.50 11.48 -6.75
N ASP A 414 -19.03 10.24 -6.72
CA ASP A 414 -20.48 10.03 -6.77
C ASP A 414 -21.12 9.94 -5.39
N HIS A 415 -20.33 9.71 -4.34
CA HIS A 415 -20.83 9.57 -2.96
C HIS A 415 -20.24 10.63 -2.02
N ILE A 416 -18.91 10.67 -1.85
CA ILE A 416 -18.29 11.55 -0.86
C ILE A 416 -18.42 13.03 -1.26
N ALA A 417 -18.21 13.38 -2.53
CA ALA A 417 -18.31 14.76 -3.02
C ALA A 417 -19.69 15.41 -2.81
N LYS A 418 -20.77 14.61 -2.78
CA LYS A 418 -22.14 15.11 -2.58
C LYS A 418 -22.42 15.48 -1.13
N CYS A 419 -21.61 14.99 -0.19
CA CYS A 419 -21.82 15.16 1.24
C CYS A 419 -21.27 16.49 1.73
N ARG A 420 -22.15 17.44 2.08
CA ARG A 420 -21.78 18.77 2.58
C ARG A 420 -21.16 18.78 3.97
N SER A 421 -21.40 17.72 4.76
CA SER A 421 -20.90 17.61 6.12
C SER A 421 -19.40 17.26 6.17
N ILE A 422 -18.89 16.62 5.12
CA ILE A 422 -17.51 16.14 5.05
C ILE A 422 -16.63 17.32 4.65
N GLU A 423 -15.71 17.67 5.54
CA GLU A 423 -14.79 18.81 5.39
C GLU A 423 -13.34 18.34 5.21
N SER A 424 -12.98 17.15 5.68
CA SER A 424 -11.62 16.60 5.58
C SER A 424 -11.62 15.20 4.98
N ILE A 425 -10.72 14.99 4.01
CA ILE A 425 -10.50 13.68 3.39
C ILE A 425 -9.01 13.34 3.34
N HIS A 426 -8.69 12.14 3.80
CA HIS A 426 -7.38 11.51 3.61
C HIS A 426 -7.52 10.31 2.68
N PHE A 427 -6.64 10.23 1.69
CA PHE A 427 -6.58 9.13 0.74
C PHE A 427 -5.15 8.59 0.61
N GLU A 428 -5.01 7.27 0.70
CA GLU A 428 -3.73 6.60 0.48
C GLU A 428 -3.87 5.30 -0.32
N TRP A 429 -2.88 5.04 -1.19
CA TRP A 429 -2.68 3.72 -1.76
C TRP A 429 -1.75 2.89 -0.87
N ILE A 430 -2.22 1.70 -0.51
CA ILE A 430 -1.47 0.70 0.24
C ILE A 430 -0.96 -0.31 -0.78
N CYS A 431 0.16 0.04 -1.38
CA CYS A 431 0.84 -0.71 -2.42
C CYS A 431 2.35 -0.42 -2.33
N GLY A 432 3.08 -0.71 -3.41
CA GLY A 432 4.47 -0.29 -3.56
C GLY A 432 4.65 1.23 -3.36
N GLY A 433 5.90 1.68 -3.36
CA GLY A 433 6.26 3.06 -3.03
C GLY A 433 7.50 3.11 -2.15
N GLU A 434 7.88 4.28 -1.68
CA GLU A 434 9.15 4.41 -0.93
C GLU A 434 9.08 3.82 0.47
N LEU A 435 7.89 3.81 1.08
CA LEU A 435 7.65 3.24 2.40
C LEU A 435 7.29 1.74 2.35
N ALA A 436 7.11 1.18 1.16
CA ALA A 436 6.76 -0.22 1.01
C ALA A 436 7.94 -1.12 1.45
N PRO A 437 7.69 -2.19 2.22
CA PRO A 437 8.73 -3.12 2.65
C PRO A 437 9.17 -3.99 1.47
N SER A 438 10.40 -4.51 1.49
CA SER A 438 11.01 -5.34 0.43
C SER A 438 11.57 -4.56 -0.75
N SER A 439 12.76 -4.98 -1.18
CA SER A 439 13.42 -4.51 -2.40
C SER A 439 12.58 -4.69 -3.69
N TYR A 440 11.58 -5.57 -3.69
CA TYR A 440 10.76 -5.88 -4.87
C TYR A 440 9.61 -4.91 -5.13
N GLN A 441 9.09 -4.25 -4.10
CA GLN A 441 8.04 -3.24 -4.23
C GLN A 441 8.48 -1.84 -3.79
N ARG A 442 9.57 -1.73 -3.02
CA ARG A 442 10.12 -0.44 -2.63
C ARG A 442 10.51 0.37 -3.87
N ASN A 443 10.13 1.65 -3.87
CA ASN A 443 10.33 2.59 -4.97
C ASN A 443 9.65 2.20 -6.31
N SER A 444 8.74 1.24 -6.30
CA SER A 444 8.05 0.73 -7.50
C SER A 444 6.54 0.64 -7.29
N TYR A 445 5.78 0.42 -8.36
CA TYR A 445 4.34 0.15 -8.34
C TYR A 445 3.46 1.22 -7.67
N ILE A 446 3.83 2.50 -7.80
CA ILE A 446 2.99 3.60 -7.30
C ILE A 446 1.82 3.80 -8.26
N LEU A 447 0.61 3.90 -7.71
CA LEU A 447 -0.60 4.17 -8.48
C LEU A 447 -0.88 5.67 -8.64
N PRO A 448 -1.57 6.07 -9.73
CA PRO A 448 -2.01 7.44 -9.91
C PRO A 448 -3.07 7.80 -8.87
N VAL A 449 -3.10 9.08 -8.47
CA VAL A 449 -4.19 9.63 -7.66
C VAL A 449 -5.49 9.67 -8.50
N PRO A 450 -6.66 9.33 -7.94
CA PRO A 450 -7.94 9.28 -8.66
C PRO A 450 -8.52 10.67 -8.97
N PHE A 451 -7.78 11.50 -9.71
CA PHE A 451 -8.21 12.83 -10.13
C PHE A 451 -9.02 12.85 -11.42
N ILE A 452 -8.84 11.89 -12.33
CA ILE A 452 -9.56 11.85 -13.61
C ILE A 452 -9.89 10.42 -14.02
N ASN A 453 -11.10 10.17 -14.52
CA ASN A 453 -11.54 8.84 -14.97
C ASN A 453 -11.87 8.84 -16.47
N PRO A 454 -11.39 7.88 -17.29
CA PRO A 454 -10.57 6.69 -16.97
C PRO A 454 -9.11 7.01 -16.59
N PRO A 455 -8.40 6.09 -15.93
CA PRO A 455 -7.01 6.30 -15.47
C PRO A 455 -6.04 6.62 -16.61
N GLY A 456 -6.30 6.15 -17.84
CA GLY A 456 -5.50 6.48 -19.03
C GLY A 456 -5.47 7.98 -19.36
N CYS A 457 -6.45 8.77 -18.90
CA CYS A 457 -6.46 10.22 -19.07
C CYS A 457 -5.35 10.93 -18.27
N MET A 458 -4.77 10.28 -17.26
CA MET A 458 -3.65 10.82 -16.49
C MET A 458 -2.44 11.13 -17.37
N VAL A 459 -2.22 10.36 -18.43
CA VAL A 459 -1.02 10.48 -19.30
C VAL A 459 -1.31 11.23 -20.61
N ILE A 460 -2.56 11.59 -20.87
CA ILE A 460 -2.95 12.30 -22.09
C ILE A 460 -2.76 13.82 -21.87
N PRO A 461 -1.98 14.51 -22.71
CA PRO A 461 -1.67 15.93 -22.52
C PRO A 461 -2.90 16.86 -22.53
N THR A 462 -3.92 16.54 -23.33
CA THR A 462 -5.09 17.41 -23.53
C THR A 462 -6.33 16.96 -22.77
N ALA A 463 -6.26 15.87 -21.98
CA ALA A 463 -7.43 15.25 -21.36
C ALA A 463 -8.31 16.23 -20.59
N VAL A 464 -7.68 17.08 -19.78
CA VAL A 464 -8.36 18.04 -18.91
C VAL A 464 -8.85 19.28 -19.65
N ARG A 465 -8.19 19.63 -20.76
CA ARG A 465 -8.62 20.73 -21.63
C ARG A 465 -9.87 20.35 -22.42
N ASP A 466 -9.92 19.11 -22.89
CA ASP A 466 -10.95 18.64 -23.80
C ASP A 466 -12.21 18.16 -23.04
N ASP A 467 -12.07 17.51 -21.86
CA ASP A 467 -13.21 17.08 -21.04
C ASP A 467 -12.97 17.24 -19.53
N GLN A 468 -13.60 18.26 -18.95
CA GLN A 468 -13.53 18.53 -17.50
C GLN A 468 -14.53 17.73 -16.67
N ARG A 469 -15.54 17.08 -17.28
CA ARG A 469 -16.60 16.37 -16.53
C ARG A 469 -16.08 15.10 -15.85
N ASN A 470 -14.97 14.59 -16.36
CA ASN A 470 -14.29 13.42 -15.87
C ASN A 470 -13.32 13.73 -14.73
N LEU A 471 -13.14 15.01 -14.40
CA LEU A 471 -12.29 15.45 -13.30
C LEU A 471 -13.02 15.24 -11.97
N LEU A 472 -12.27 14.86 -10.95
CA LEU A 472 -12.77 14.73 -9.60
C LEU A 472 -13.22 16.10 -9.10
N HIS A 473 -14.45 16.18 -8.58
CA HIS A 473 -14.97 17.40 -7.97
C HIS A 473 -15.19 17.18 -6.47
N LEU A 474 -14.57 18.03 -5.63
CA LEU A 474 -14.70 17.97 -4.17
C LEU A 474 -15.07 19.37 -3.61
N PRO A 475 -16.31 19.84 -3.82
CA PRO A 475 -16.67 21.24 -3.60
C PRO A 475 -16.80 21.68 -2.14
N TYR A 476 -16.87 20.73 -1.19
CA TYR A 476 -17.07 21.01 0.24
C TYR A 476 -15.84 20.68 1.09
N ILE A 477 -14.81 20.06 0.49
CA ILE A 477 -13.61 19.63 1.20
C ILE A 477 -12.71 20.84 1.47
N LYS A 478 -12.39 21.06 2.73
CA LYS A 478 -11.47 22.08 3.23
C LYS A 478 -10.06 21.54 3.44
N HIS A 479 -9.94 20.27 3.83
CA HIS A 479 -8.66 19.62 4.06
C HIS A 479 -8.53 18.36 3.20
N LEU A 480 -7.57 18.37 2.28
CA LEU A 480 -7.21 17.23 1.45
C LEU A 480 -5.83 16.71 1.87
N SER A 481 -5.75 15.43 2.20
CA SER A 481 -4.51 14.73 2.51
C SER A 481 -4.32 13.56 1.54
N LEU A 482 -3.19 13.52 0.84
CA LEU A 482 -2.86 12.48 -0.13
C LEU A 482 -1.57 11.78 0.28
N LYS A 483 -1.55 10.46 0.17
CA LYS A 483 -0.37 9.67 0.48
C LYS A 483 -0.09 8.54 -0.51
N ASN A 484 1.19 8.35 -0.82
CA ASN A 484 1.70 7.28 -1.67
C ASN A 484 1.00 7.18 -3.05
N CYS A 485 0.92 8.31 -3.77
CA CYS A 485 0.30 8.37 -5.09
C CYS A 485 1.11 9.26 -6.03
N TRP A 486 0.88 9.14 -7.34
CA TRP A 486 1.47 10.05 -8.32
C TRP A 486 0.43 10.80 -9.16
N SER A 487 0.81 11.94 -9.71
CA SER A 487 -0.03 12.69 -10.66
C SER A 487 0.79 13.30 -11.79
N SER A 488 0.19 13.46 -12.97
CA SER A 488 0.78 14.32 -14.00
C SER A 488 0.62 15.80 -13.59
N PRO A 489 1.62 16.67 -13.85
CA PRO A 489 1.59 18.05 -13.38
C PRO A 489 0.39 18.86 -13.86
N HIS A 490 -0.04 18.70 -15.12
CA HIS A 490 -1.18 19.45 -15.68
C HIS A 490 -2.52 19.03 -15.07
N ILE A 491 -2.68 17.73 -14.77
CA ILE A 491 -3.88 17.21 -14.09
C ILE A 491 -3.90 17.70 -12.65
N PHE A 492 -2.75 17.65 -11.96
CA PHE A 492 -2.60 18.13 -10.59
C PHE A 492 -2.96 19.61 -10.49
N LEU A 493 -2.36 20.45 -11.35
CA LEU A 493 -2.60 21.89 -11.39
C LEU A 493 -4.08 22.21 -11.56
N GLN A 494 -4.75 21.62 -12.55
CA GLN A 494 -6.17 21.93 -12.78
C GLN A 494 -7.08 21.41 -11.66
N THR A 495 -6.82 20.19 -11.16
CA THR A 495 -7.67 19.59 -10.12
C THR A 495 -7.56 20.37 -8.82
N VAL A 496 -6.34 20.68 -8.37
CA VAL A 496 -6.10 21.48 -7.17
C VAL A 496 -6.61 22.91 -7.34
N ARG A 497 -6.48 23.51 -8.54
CA ARG A 497 -7.10 24.82 -8.86
C ARG A 497 -8.61 24.79 -8.64
N GLN A 498 -9.31 23.76 -9.11
CA GLN A 498 -10.76 23.65 -8.89
C GLN A 498 -11.12 23.49 -7.41
N PHE A 499 -10.33 22.73 -6.64
CA PHE A 499 -10.55 22.57 -5.21
C PHE A 499 -10.28 23.88 -4.44
N ALA A 500 -9.19 24.58 -4.78
CA ALA A 500 -8.80 25.85 -4.18
C ALA A 500 -9.78 26.99 -4.47
N LEU A 501 -10.39 27.00 -5.67
CA LEU A 501 -11.48 27.94 -6.02
C LEU A 501 -12.79 27.63 -5.29
N SER A 502 -12.95 26.42 -4.77
CA SER A 502 -14.15 25.98 -4.08
C SER A 502 -14.04 26.24 -2.57
N SER A 503 -13.46 25.28 -1.83
CA SER A 503 -13.43 25.30 -0.36
C SER A 503 -12.09 24.88 0.24
N LEU A 504 -11.10 24.49 -0.56
CA LEU A 504 -9.86 23.93 -0.04
C LEU A 504 -9.03 24.98 0.70
N GLU A 505 -8.72 24.70 1.96
CA GLU A 505 -7.96 25.54 2.89
C GLU A 505 -6.59 24.90 3.23
N LYS A 506 -6.52 23.57 3.31
CA LYS A 506 -5.29 22.84 3.64
C LYS A 506 -5.03 21.68 2.66
N LEU A 507 -3.82 21.61 2.11
CA LEU A 507 -3.34 20.51 1.29
C LEU A 507 -2.13 19.85 1.94
N GLU A 508 -2.23 18.55 2.23
CA GLU A 508 -1.15 17.74 2.80
C GLU A 508 -0.77 16.62 1.84
N LEU A 509 0.52 16.50 1.52
CA LEU A 509 1.05 15.50 0.60
C LEU A 509 2.17 14.72 1.28
N GLU A 510 2.04 13.39 1.37
CA GLU A 510 3.07 12.50 1.91
C GLU A 510 3.47 11.42 0.89
N SER A 511 4.75 11.32 0.54
CA SER A 511 5.22 10.39 -0.50
C SER A 511 4.47 10.56 -1.83
N VAL A 512 4.01 11.78 -2.14
CA VAL A 512 3.30 12.11 -3.39
C VAL A 512 4.31 12.54 -4.43
N SER A 513 4.17 12.02 -5.65
CA SER A 513 5.11 12.32 -6.73
C SER A 513 4.47 12.89 -7.99
N LEU A 514 5.20 13.72 -8.72
CA LEU A 514 4.82 14.18 -10.04
C LEU A 514 5.50 13.33 -11.12
N SER A 515 4.84 13.14 -12.25
CA SER A 515 5.53 12.65 -13.45
C SER A 515 6.33 13.77 -14.13
N GLY A 516 7.05 13.44 -15.20
CA GLY A 516 7.53 14.45 -16.14
C GLY A 516 6.38 15.28 -16.73
N PRO A 517 6.66 16.51 -17.22
CA PRO A 517 5.65 17.38 -17.78
C PRO A 517 5.03 16.76 -19.04
N PRO A 518 3.75 17.06 -19.35
CA PRO A 518 3.12 16.60 -20.58
C PRO A 518 3.83 17.14 -21.82
N THR A 519 3.98 16.30 -22.83
CA THR A 519 4.56 16.69 -24.12
C THR A 519 3.64 16.29 -25.27
N ALA A 520 3.56 17.15 -26.28
CA ALA A 520 2.83 16.83 -27.52
C ALA A 520 3.63 15.87 -28.42
N VAL A 521 4.94 15.76 -28.20
CA VAL A 521 5.84 14.92 -28.98
C VAL A 521 6.01 13.58 -28.29
N ALA A 522 5.58 12.52 -28.97
CA ALA A 522 5.72 11.16 -28.48
C ALA A 522 7.20 10.82 -28.22
N GLN A 523 7.51 10.49 -26.97
CA GLN A 523 8.81 10.01 -26.52
C GLN A 523 8.96 8.52 -26.85
N GLY A 524 10.17 8.11 -27.24
CA GLY A 524 10.49 6.69 -27.37
C GLY A 524 10.56 5.99 -26.01
N PRO A 525 10.25 4.67 -25.93
CA PRO A 525 10.35 3.91 -24.69
C PRO A 525 11.73 4.04 -24.07
N LEU A 526 11.79 4.14 -22.74
CA LEU A 526 13.07 4.29 -22.02
C LEU A 526 14.04 3.12 -22.27
N ILE A 527 13.51 1.95 -22.63
CA ILE A 527 14.27 0.70 -22.89
C ILE A 527 15.18 0.82 -24.14
N ASN A 528 14.86 1.70 -25.10
CA ASN A 528 15.60 1.80 -26.38
C ASN A 528 16.72 2.86 -26.40
N ALA A 529 16.94 3.62 -25.32
CA ALA A 529 18.02 4.61 -25.25
C ALA A 529 19.43 4.00 -25.06
N ALA A 530 19.52 2.68 -24.84
CA ALA A 530 20.76 2.00 -24.48
C ALA A 530 21.59 1.41 -25.65
N VAL A 531 21.21 1.61 -26.92
CA VAL A 531 21.88 0.92 -28.05
C VAL A 531 22.61 1.85 -29.04
N ALA A 532 22.78 3.14 -28.73
CA ALA A 532 23.53 4.04 -29.61
C ALA A 532 24.77 4.63 -28.91
N ILE A 533 25.79 3.80 -28.69
CA ILE A 533 27.18 4.28 -28.55
C ILE A 533 28.01 3.58 -29.63
N PRO A 534 28.47 4.27 -30.69
CA PRO A 534 29.51 3.73 -31.56
C PRO A 534 30.83 3.79 -30.78
N VAL A 535 31.33 2.63 -30.35
CA VAL A 535 32.65 2.49 -29.74
C VAL A 535 33.71 2.80 -30.81
N GLN A 536 34.30 3.99 -30.79
CA GLN A 536 35.59 4.25 -31.44
C GLN A 536 36.70 3.85 -30.45
N LEU A 537 37.28 2.66 -30.65
CA LEU A 537 38.51 2.25 -29.99
C LEU A 537 39.68 3.12 -30.48
N GLY A 538 40.22 3.97 -29.61
CA GLY A 538 41.58 4.52 -29.72
C GLY A 538 42.56 3.68 -28.90
N PRO A 539 43.82 3.51 -29.34
CA PRO A 539 44.76 2.59 -28.70
C PRO A 539 45.31 3.16 -27.38
N PRO A 540 45.54 2.34 -26.35
CA PRO A 540 46.07 2.82 -25.07
C PRO A 540 47.59 2.96 -25.15
N ALA A 541 48.09 4.08 -24.61
CA ALA A 541 49.51 4.32 -24.38
C ALA A 541 49.97 3.59 -23.10
N LEU A 542 51.10 2.89 -23.23
CA LEU A 542 51.80 2.16 -22.18
C LEU A 542 52.46 3.16 -21.21
N ALA A 543 52.34 2.88 -19.90
CA ALA A 543 53.22 3.42 -18.88
C ALA A 543 53.93 2.22 -18.23
N ASP A 544 55.25 2.27 -18.31
CA ASP A 544 56.21 1.32 -17.74
C ASP A 544 56.13 1.29 -16.21
N ASP A 545 56.29 0.11 -15.61
CA ASP A 545 57.11 -0.08 -14.41
C ASP A 545 57.51 -1.57 -14.29
N ASP A 546 58.81 -1.75 -14.07
CA ASP A 546 59.59 -2.98 -13.97
C ASP A 546 59.11 -3.94 -12.85
N ASP A 547 59.21 -5.26 -13.09
CA ASP A 547 60.23 -6.12 -12.44
C ASP A 547 60.07 -7.60 -12.84
N ALA A 548 61.22 -8.26 -12.97
CA ALA A 548 61.47 -9.58 -13.54
C ALA A 548 61.06 -10.78 -12.65
N ASP A 549 60.68 -11.90 -13.27
CA ASP A 549 61.42 -13.18 -13.23
C ASP A 549 60.60 -14.37 -13.80
N ASP A 550 61.23 -15.05 -14.77
CA ASP A 550 61.28 -16.48 -15.13
C ASP A 550 60.03 -17.35 -15.43
N ASP A 551 60.11 -17.92 -16.65
CA ASP A 551 59.86 -19.31 -17.08
C ASP A 551 58.50 -19.99 -16.83
N ASN A 552 57.72 -20.21 -17.90
CA ASN A 552 57.82 -21.45 -18.70
C ASN A 552 56.78 -21.49 -19.85
N ASP A 553 57.25 -22.01 -20.97
CA ASP A 553 56.52 -22.31 -22.21
C ASP A 553 55.33 -23.26 -22.00
N LEU A 554 54.32 -23.16 -22.88
CA LEU A 554 53.87 -24.25 -23.76
C LEU A 554 52.79 -23.75 -24.75
N GLU A 555 53.13 -23.86 -26.03
CA GLU A 555 52.32 -23.53 -27.20
C GLU A 555 51.25 -24.59 -27.57
N LEU A 556 50.47 -24.22 -28.60
CA LEU A 556 49.70 -25.00 -29.57
C LEU A 556 48.30 -25.45 -29.12
N ASP A 557 47.25 -25.39 -29.95
CA ASP A 557 46.93 -24.84 -31.27
C ASP A 557 45.43 -25.19 -31.48
N VAL A 558 44.80 -24.71 -32.55
CA VAL A 558 43.65 -25.31 -33.29
C VAL A 558 42.59 -24.26 -33.72
N ALA A 559 42.80 -23.84 -34.96
CA ALA A 559 41.87 -23.80 -36.10
C ALA A 559 40.64 -22.85 -36.11
N LEU A 560 40.76 -21.89 -37.03
CA LEU A 560 39.71 -21.20 -37.78
C LEU A 560 38.88 -22.17 -38.64
N ASP A 561 37.58 -21.91 -38.75
CA ASP A 561 36.83 -22.25 -39.97
C ASP A 561 35.68 -21.25 -40.22
N GLU A 562 35.40 -21.04 -41.51
CA GLU A 562 34.83 -19.85 -42.15
C GLU A 562 33.28 -19.77 -42.26
N LEU A 563 32.74 -18.53 -42.15
CA LEU A 563 31.79 -17.79 -43.04
C LEU A 563 30.37 -18.36 -43.41
N PRO A 564 29.34 -17.54 -43.80
CA PRO A 564 29.47 -16.36 -44.69
C PRO A 564 28.57 -15.11 -44.50
N LEU A 565 29.10 -14.04 -45.11
CA LEU A 565 28.55 -12.71 -45.40
C LEU A 565 27.28 -12.74 -46.27
N ALA A 566 26.31 -11.85 -45.98
CA ALA A 566 25.45 -11.27 -47.03
C ALA A 566 24.86 -9.88 -46.67
N SER A 567 25.14 -8.92 -47.56
CA SER A 567 24.37 -7.72 -47.95
C SER A 567 24.19 -6.54 -46.98
N VAL A 568 25.11 -5.57 -47.11
CA VAL A 568 24.95 -4.15 -46.74
C VAL A 568 24.18 -3.43 -47.85
N LEU A 569 23.05 -2.80 -47.51
CA LEU A 569 22.42 -1.75 -48.32
C LEU A 569 22.52 -0.41 -47.58
N GLN A 570 23.24 0.52 -48.17
CA GLN A 570 23.45 1.89 -47.72
C GLN A 570 22.18 2.74 -47.92
N LEU A 571 21.83 3.56 -46.93
CA LEU A 571 20.90 4.69 -47.05
C LEU A 571 21.60 5.97 -46.55
N PRO A 572 21.36 7.15 -47.16
CA PRO A 572 22.20 8.33 -47.01
C PRO A 572 21.85 9.19 -45.78
N LEU A 573 22.88 9.71 -45.11
CA LEU A 573 22.80 10.71 -44.03
C LEU A 573 22.42 12.11 -44.58
N PRO A 574 21.50 12.86 -43.95
CA PRO A 574 21.42 14.32 -44.13
C PRO A 574 22.46 15.01 -43.25
N GLN A 575 23.31 15.84 -43.85
CA GLN A 575 24.23 16.73 -43.16
C GLN A 575 23.47 17.91 -42.53
N LEU A 576 23.53 18.05 -41.21
CA LEU A 576 23.23 19.33 -40.53
C LEU A 576 24.56 19.96 -40.10
N MET A 577 24.95 21.04 -40.78
CA MET A 577 26.06 21.90 -40.38
C MET A 577 25.70 22.62 -39.08
N LEU A 578 26.44 22.35 -38.01
CA LEU A 578 26.52 23.24 -36.85
C LEU A 578 27.82 24.07 -36.98
N SER A 579 27.68 25.38 -37.13
CA SER A 579 28.80 26.33 -37.08
C SER A 579 29.42 26.33 -35.69
N ILE A 580 30.67 25.89 -35.60
CA ILE A 580 31.51 25.96 -34.41
C ILE A 580 32.15 27.35 -34.39
N ASN A 581 31.74 28.21 -33.45
CA ASN A 581 32.58 29.32 -32.99
C ASN A 581 33.20 28.92 -31.64
N PRO A 582 34.50 29.15 -31.41
CA PRO A 582 35.16 28.74 -30.17
C PRO A 582 34.79 29.68 -29.01
N PRO A 583 34.73 29.17 -27.76
CA PRO A 583 34.39 29.99 -26.60
C PRO A 583 35.59 30.85 -26.19
N THR A 584 35.38 32.15 -26.08
CA THR A 584 36.25 33.05 -25.33
C THR A 584 36.04 32.80 -23.84
N ASN A 585 37.14 32.46 -23.15
CA ASN A 585 37.25 32.39 -21.70
C ASN A 585 36.78 33.69 -21.06
N ASP A 586 35.73 33.63 -20.23
CA ASP A 586 35.54 34.53 -19.09
C ASP A 586 34.62 33.89 -18.03
N SER A 587 35.15 33.74 -16.81
CA SER A 587 34.44 33.65 -15.51
C SER A 587 33.35 32.56 -15.28
N ASN A 588 33.78 31.36 -14.92
CA ASN A 588 32.91 30.20 -14.56
C ASN A 588 32.64 30.04 -13.04
N GLN A 589 32.39 31.10 -12.27
CA GLN A 589 32.10 30.98 -10.82
C GLN A 589 30.96 31.85 -10.26
N SER A 590 30.11 32.51 -11.07
CA SER A 590 29.07 33.42 -10.53
C SER A 590 27.63 33.20 -11.04
N LEU A 591 27.34 32.16 -11.83
CA LEU A 591 26.05 32.02 -12.51
C LEU A 591 25.12 30.93 -11.95
N THR A 592 25.52 30.18 -10.93
CA THR A 592 24.74 29.05 -10.37
C THR A 592 23.88 29.41 -9.13
N ASP A 593 24.03 30.61 -8.57
CA ASP A 593 23.35 31.02 -7.32
C ASP A 593 22.15 31.97 -7.52
N ARG A 594 21.74 32.24 -8.77
CA ARG A 594 20.60 33.13 -9.03
C ARG A 594 19.30 32.32 -9.05
N LEU A 595 18.33 32.74 -8.23
CA LEU A 595 16.96 32.24 -8.29
C LEU A 595 16.40 32.52 -9.69
N HIS A 596 15.87 31.48 -10.35
CA HIS A 596 15.20 31.58 -11.65
C HIS A 596 13.70 31.39 -11.48
N GLN A 597 12.92 31.92 -12.42
CA GLN A 597 11.47 31.71 -12.43
C GLN A 597 11.18 30.22 -12.66
N PRO A 598 10.43 29.55 -11.75
CA PRO A 598 10.12 28.13 -11.89
C PRO A 598 9.08 27.89 -12.99
N ASP A 599 9.20 26.74 -13.68
CA ASP A 599 8.19 26.27 -14.63
C ASP A 599 6.94 25.77 -13.86
N LEU A 600 5.76 26.20 -14.28
CA LEU A 600 4.47 25.89 -13.66
C LEU A 600 4.16 24.38 -13.61
N LEU A 601 4.78 23.57 -14.45
CA LEU A 601 4.59 22.11 -14.50
C LEU A 601 5.62 21.33 -13.66
N THR A 602 6.36 22.03 -12.78
CA THR A 602 7.31 21.46 -11.81
C THR A 602 6.80 21.65 -10.37
N TRP A 603 7.38 20.96 -9.38
CA TRP A 603 7.02 21.19 -7.98
C TRP A 603 7.26 22.64 -7.56
N ALA A 604 8.40 23.22 -7.92
CA ALA A 604 8.69 24.61 -7.60
C ALA A 604 7.64 25.58 -8.16
N GLY A 605 7.16 25.35 -9.39
CA GLY A 605 6.15 26.22 -10.00
C GLY A 605 4.75 26.01 -9.45
N LEU A 606 4.37 24.78 -9.10
CA LEU A 606 3.10 24.48 -8.44
C LEU A 606 3.07 25.07 -7.02
N ILE A 607 4.17 24.95 -6.27
CA ILE A 607 4.30 25.54 -4.94
C ILE A 607 4.24 27.06 -5.06
N ASP A 608 4.98 27.67 -6.00
CA ASP A 608 4.91 29.11 -6.27
C ASP A 608 3.49 29.56 -6.64
N HIS A 609 2.73 28.78 -7.40
CA HIS A 609 1.36 29.13 -7.78
C HIS A 609 0.35 29.02 -6.64
N PHE A 610 0.43 27.97 -5.82
CA PHE A 610 -0.54 27.70 -4.74
C PHE A 610 -0.15 28.23 -3.37
N SER A 611 1.08 28.72 -3.18
CA SER A 611 1.55 29.22 -1.89
C SER A 611 0.72 30.42 -1.41
N PRO A 612 0.39 30.51 -0.11
CA PRO A 612 -0.32 31.65 0.43
C PRO A 612 0.57 32.86 0.75
N SER A 613 1.87 32.66 0.98
CA SER A 613 2.77 33.66 1.56
C SER A 613 3.98 33.98 0.69
N VAL A 614 4.73 32.97 0.26
CA VAL A 614 6.00 33.16 -0.47
C VAL A 614 5.80 32.98 -1.97
N LYS A 615 6.09 34.02 -2.75
CA LYS A 615 6.04 34.01 -4.22
C LYS A 615 7.40 34.38 -4.80
N ILE A 616 8.07 33.44 -5.45
CA ILE A 616 9.38 33.65 -6.05
C ILE A 616 9.28 34.64 -7.21
N LYS A 617 8.18 34.60 -7.98
CA LYS A 617 7.93 35.58 -9.04
C LYS A 617 7.94 37.03 -8.52
N GLN A 618 7.39 37.27 -7.32
CA GLN A 618 7.36 38.59 -6.70
C GLN A 618 8.76 38.99 -6.20
N LEU A 619 9.49 38.07 -5.55
CA LEU A 619 10.86 38.31 -5.11
C LEU A 619 11.82 38.61 -6.27
N LEU A 620 11.60 38.00 -7.44
CA LEU A 620 12.39 38.27 -8.65
C LEU A 620 11.98 39.58 -9.33
N ALA A 621 10.69 39.94 -9.30
CA ALA A 621 10.21 41.23 -9.81
C ALA A 621 10.78 42.41 -9.00
N GLU A 622 10.95 42.25 -7.69
CA GLU A 622 11.60 43.26 -6.83
C GLU A 622 13.10 43.43 -7.13
N GLN A 623 13.73 42.47 -7.82
CA GLN A 623 15.18 42.44 -8.09
C GLN A 623 15.56 42.74 -9.55
N ALA A 624 14.60 42.85 -10.47
CA ALA A 624 14.84 43.00 -11.91
C ALA A 624 14.12 44.22 -12.52
N ASP A 625 14.60 44.73 -13.65
CA ASP A 625 13.85 45.72 -14.46
C ASP A 625 12.55 45.07 -14.99
N ASP A 626 11.42 45.77 -14.82
CA ASP A 626 10.02 45.32 -15.02
C ASP A 626 9.74 44.55 -16.33
N ASP A 627 10.50 44.82 -17.40
CA ASP A 627 10.27 44.26 -18.74
C ASP A 627 10.73 42.78 -18.90
N ALA A 628 11.74 42.33 -18.15
CA ALA A 628 12.31 40.99 -18.29
C ALA A 628 11.50 39.90 -17.54
N VAL A 629 10.89 40.25 -16.41
CA VAL A 629 10.09 39.32 -15.59
C VAL A 629 8.69 39.14 -16.18
N SER A 630 8.11 40.22 -16.72
CA SER A 630 6.80 40.20 -17.37
C SER A 630 6.78 39.32 -18.62
N THR A 631 7.86 39.33 -19.41
CA THR A 631 7.98 38.53 -20.64
C THR A 631 8.18 37.03 -20.35
N ALA A 632 9.01 36.67 -19.37
CA ALA A 632 9.22 35.27 -18.98
C ALA A 632 7.95 34.64 -18.36
N SER A 633 7.20 35.40 -17.56
CA SER A 633 5.93 34.94 -16.99
C SER A 633 4.86 34.71 -18.05
N ALA A 634 4.77 35.55 -19.08
CA ALA A 634 3.83 35.38 -20.18
C ALA A 634 4.12 34.13 -21.02
N VAL A 635 5.41 33.86 -21.31
CA VAL A 635 5.83 32.68 -22.10
C VAL A 635 5.49 31.37 -21.38
N ASN A 636 5.62 31.32 -20.05
CA ASN A 636 5.26 30.13 -19.28
C ASN A 636 3.74 29.86 -19.29
N VAL A 637 2.90 30.89 -19.28
CA VAL A 637 1.43 30.72 -19.36
C VAL A 637 1.01 30.19 -20.74
N ASP A 638 1.64 30.66 -21.82
CA ASP A 638 1.37 30.19 -23.19
C ASP A 638 1.69 28.70 -23.38
N ILE A 639 2.72 28.18 -22.71
CA ILE A 639 3.07 26.75 -22.74
C ILE A 639 1.99 25.93 -22.02
N VAL A 640 1.55 26.39 -20.84
CA VAL A 640 0.52 25.71 -20.04
C VAL A 640 -0.86 25.77 -20.69
N ALA A 641 -1.17 26.84 -21.43
CA ALA A 641 -2.43 27.00 -22.19
C ALA A 641 -2.67 25.87 -23.21
N ARG A 642 -1.62 25.15 -23.62
CA ARG A 642 -1.73 23.98 -24.49
C ARG A 642 -2.37 22.78 -23.79
N TYR A 643 -2.23 22.68 -22.47
CA TYR A 643 -2.58 21.48 -21.69
C TYR A 643 -3.75 21.71 -20.74
N ILE A 644 -3.97 22.95 -20.29
CA ILE A 644 -4.98 23.30 -19.28
C ILE A 644 -5.98 24.32 -19.85
N PRO A 645 -7.28 24.19 -19.54
CA PRO A 645 -8.28 25.16 -19.94
C PRO A 645 -8.16 26.47 -19.14
N HIS A 646 -8.43 27.61 -19.78
CA HIS A 646 -8.41 28.94 -19.13
C HIS A 646 -7.10 29.24 -18.37
N ALA A 647 -5.95 28.95 -18.99
CA ALA A 647 -4.64 29.23 -18.39
C ALA A 647 -4.44 30.73 -18.11
N ASP A 648 -5.02 31.61 -18.93
CA ASP A 648 -4.97 33.07 -18.76
C ASP A 648 -5.59 33.56 -17.44
N ASP A 649 -6.48 32.77 -16.84
CA ASP A 649 -7.15 33.11 -15.58
C ASP A 649 -6.36 32.63 -14.36
N LEU A 650 -5.24 31.90 -14.52
CA LEU A 650 -4.42 31.42 -13.41
C LEU A 650 -3.99 32.54 -12.44
N PRO A 651 -3.48 33.70 -12.91
CA PRO A 651 -3.09 34.80 -12.00
C PRO A 651 -4.28 35.45 -11.29
N LYS A 652 -5.47 35.46 -11.91
CA LYS A 652 -6.69 36.01 -11.29
C LYS A 652 -7.26 35.07 -10.25
N ASP A 653 -7.19 33.77 -10.52
CA ASP A 653 -7.66 32.73 -9.61
C ASP A 653 -6.78 32.61 -8.37
N GLU A 654 -5.48 32.89 -8.50
CA GLU A 654 -4.54 32.97 -7.37
C GLU A 654 -5.03 33.91 -6.26
N LEU A 655 -5.59 35.06 -6.62
CA LEU A 655 -6.17 36.03 -5.67
C LEU A 655 -7.46 35.54 -4.99
N ARG A 656 -8.05 34.43 -5.46
CA ARG A 656 -9.34 33.91 -5.00
C ARG A 656 -9.20 32.64 -4.16
N TYR A 657 -8.02 32.02 -4.13
CA TYR A 657 -7.80 30.79 -3.37
C TYR A 657 -7.92 31.05 -1.87
N ARG A 658 -8.44 30.05 -1.14
CA ARG A 658 -8.55 30.05 0.33
C ARG A 658 -7.50 29.17 1.00
N LEU A 659 -6.51 28.73 0.24
CA LEU A 659 -5.42 27.89 0.74
C LEU A 659 -4.62 28.68 1.78
N GLY A 660 -4.58 28.18 3.02
CA GLY A 660 -3.83 28.75 4.12
C GLY A 660 -2.60 27.92 4.51
N CYS A 661 -2.55 26.65 4.12
CA CYS A 661 -1.46 25.75 4.49
C CYS A 661 -1.19 24.70 3.40
N LEU A 662 0.07 24.59 3.00
CA LEU A 662 0.61 23.51 2.16
C LEU A 662 1.67 22.74 2.95
N SER A 663 1.47 21.44 3.16
CA SER A 663 2.42 20.59 3.87
C SER A 663 2.90 19.46 2.98
N PHE A 664 4.22 19.34 2.83
CA PHE A 664 4.89 18.34 2.01
C PHE A 664 5.77 17.45 2.88
N LYS A 665 5.66 16.14 2.70
CA LYS A 665 6.49 15.16 3.37
C LYS A 665 6.99 14.14 2.36
N SER A 666 8.28 14.18 2.06
CA SER A 666 8.93 13.27 1.12
C SER A 666 8.30 13.27 -0.29
N CYS A 667 8.00 14.46 -0.81
CA CYS A 667 7.49 14.62 -2.18
C CYS A 667 8.65 14.64 -3.20
N GLY A 668 8.37 14.31 -4.46
CA GLY A 668 9.38 14.33 -5.52
C GLY A 668 8.86 13.83 -6.87
N TYR A 669 9.71 13.21 -7.70
CA TYR A 669 9.31 12.76 -9.03
C TYR A 669 9.19 11.24 -9.16
N VAL A 670 8.43 10.82 -10.16
CA VAL A 670 8.34 9.43 -10.63
C VAL A 670 8.59 9.32 -12.13
N THR A 671 9.08 8.15 -12.51
CA THR A 671 9.12 7.70 -13.90
C THR A 671 7.85 6.95 -14.26
N VAL A 672 7.27 7.34 -15.39
CA VAL A 672 6.11 6.70 -16.02
C VAL A 672 6.49 6.47 -17.48
N ASP A 673 6.60 5.22 -17.91
CA ASP A 673 7.04 4.89 -19.28
C ASP A 673 5.86 5.03 -20.25
N THR A 674 5.51 6.27 -20.58
CA THR A 674 4.43 6.57 -21.53
C THR A 674 4.89 7.64 -22.53
N PRO A 675 4.39 7.60 -23.78
CA PRO A 675 4.94 8.42 -24.85
C PRO A 675 4.69 9.93 -24.66
N TYR A 676 3.66 10.32 -23.92
CA TYR A 676 3.24 11.72 -23.84
C TYR A 676 3.64 12.43 -22.55
N LEU A 677 4.47 11.79 -21.72
CA LEU A 677 5.10 12.40 -20.56
C LEU A 677 6.60 12.51 -20.81
N ASP A 678 7.17 13.69 -20.60
CA ASP A 678 8.61 13.90 -20.73
C ASP A 678 9.34 13.36 -19.49
N THR A 679 9.41 12.03 -19.39
CA THR A 679 10.09 11.35 -18.30
C THR A 679 11.60 11.62 -18.28
N ARG A 680 12.18 12.10 -19.38
CA ARG A 680 13.62 12.44 -19.46
C ARG A 680 13.92 13.73 -18.71
N ALA A 681 12.99 14.69 -18.67
CA ALA A 681 13.15 15.93 -17.90
C ALA A 681 13.31 15.68 -16.39
N VAL A 682 12.77 14.57 -15.88
CA VAL A 682 12.82 14.19 -14.46
C VAL A 682 13.81 13.05 -14.20
N LEU A 683 14.73 12.79 -15.14
CA LEU A 683 15.78 11.78 -15.02
C LEU A 683 17.16 12.41 -15.16
N SER A 684 18.12 11.98 -14.34
CA SER A 684 19.53 12.31 -14.55
C SER A 684 20.10 11.54 -15.75
N GLU A 685 21.04 12.13 -16.50
CA GLU A 685 21.81 11.46 -17.56
C GLU A 685 22.51 10.18 -17.06
N SER A 686 22.90 10.18 -15.78
CA SER A 686 23.50 9.02 -15.09
C SER A 686 22.47 7.99 -14.59
N HIS A 687 21.18 8.19 -14.82
CA HIS A 687 20.09 7.25 -14.49
C HIS A 687 19.43 6.65 -15.74
N ILE A 688 19.79 7.15 -16.93
CA ILE A 688 19.43 6.56 -18.22
C ILE A 688 20.26 5.27 -18.38
N GLY A 689 19.77 4.17 -17.82
CA GLY A 689 20.44 2.84 -17.88
C GLY A 689 20.59 2.15 -16.53
N HIS A 690 20.52 2.91 -15.42
CA HIS A 690 20.41 2.33 -14.09
C HIS A 690 18.93 2.25 -13.72
N THR A 691 18.22 1.29 -14.32
CA THR A 691 17.24 0.57 -13.49
C THR A 691 18.00 0.16 -12.23
N VAL A 692 17.38 0.27 -11.06
CA VAL A 692 17.92 -0.36 -9.85
C VAL A 692 18.02 -1.84 -10.18
N ALA A 693 19.13 -2.27 -10.78
CA ALA A 693 19.52 -3.65 -10.83
C ALA A 693 19.52 -4.03 -9.36
N HIS A 694 18.67 -5.00 -9.00
CA HIS A 694 18.66 -5.58 -7.67
C HIS A 694 20.07 -6.13 -7.42
N VAL A 695 20.98 -5.29 -6.90
CA VAL A 695 22.42 -5.61 -6.86
C VAL A 695 22.67 -6.82 -5.96
N ASN A 696 21.68 -7.26 -5.16
CA ASN A 696 21.89 -8.34 -4.19
C ASN A 696 20.86 -9.49 -4.16
N ASN A 697 19.84 -9.59 -5.03
CA ASN A 697 18.92 -10.74 -5.02
C ASN A 697 18.29 -11.01 -6.40
N GLN A 698 19.10 -11.34 -7.41
CA GLN A 698 18.56 -11.85 -8.69
C GLN A 698 17.83 -13.21 -8.52
N ASP A 699 17.94 -13.84 -7.35
CA ASP A 699 17.56 -15.24 -7.14
C ASP A 699 16.06 -15.47 -6.88
N ILE A 700 15.30 -14.47 -6.41
CA ILE A 700 13.86 -14.63 -6.10
C ILE A 700 12.92 -13.71 -6.89
N THR A 701 13.42 -12.89 -7.81
CA THR A 701 12.58 -11.98 -8.62
C THR A 701 11.50 -12.73 -9.40
N SER A 702 11.80 -13.92 -9.92
CA SER A 702 10.84 -14.77 -10.64
C SER A 702 9.77 -15.40 -9.73
N LEU A 703 10.00 -15.40 -8.41
CA LEU A 703 9.07 -15.89 -7.39
C LEU A 703 8.11 -14.78 -6.89
N MET A 704 8.46 -13.51 -7.14
CA MET A 704 7.72 -12.33 -6.68
C MET A 704 6.71 -11.82 -7.73
N GLN A 705 5.61 -11.23 -7.27
CA GLN A 705 4.62 -10.62 -8.16
C GLN A 705 5.22 -9.45 -8.95
N SER A 706 4.80 -9.31 -10.20
CA SER A 706 5.17 -8.17 -11.04
C SER A 706 4.00 -7.78 -11.94
N SER A 707 3.93 -6.49 -12.29
CA SER A 707 2.94 -5.95 -13.21
C SER A 707 3.65 -5.17 -14.33
N LYS A 708 3.09 -5.25 -15.54
CA LYS A 708 3.58 -4.57 -16.75
C LYS A 708 2.72 -3.36 -17.11
N ASP A 709 1.82 -2.94 -16.23
CA ASP A 709 0.96 -1.78 -16.48
C ASP A 709 1.81 -0.50 -16.52
N MET A 710 1.67 0.26 -17.60
CA MET A 710 2.46 1.46 -17.88
C MET A 710 2.09 2.64 -16.96
N LEU A 711 0.95 2.57 -16.27
CA LEU A 711 0.52 3.59 -15.29
C LEU A 711 1.09 3.34 -13.89
N LEU A 712 1.78 2.22 -13.66
CA LEU A 712 2.49 1.96 -12.41
C LEU A 712 3.85 2.66 -12.45
N ALA A 713 3.98 3.68 -11.61
CA ALA A 713 5.15 4.54 -11.61
C ALA A 713 6.26 4.00 -10.70
N ARG A 714 7.50 4.38 -11.00
CA ARG A 714 8.67 4.11 -10.15
C ARG A 714 9.27 5.42 -9.66
N ILE A 715 9.70 5.45 -8.41
CA ILE A 715 10.26 6.65 -7.79
C ILE A 715 11.58 7.00 -8.42
N THR A 716 11.72 8.27 -8.81
CA THR A 716 13.00 8.84 -9.20
C THR A 716 13.70 9.35 -7.94
N GLN A 717 14.89 8.82 -7.66
CA GLN A 717 15.74 9.29 -6.57
C GLN A 717 16.56 10.53 -6.96
N TRP A 718 15.96 11.44 -7.73
CA TRP A 718 16.63 12.60 -8.31
C TRP A 718 15.66 13.76 -8.48
N ILE A 719 16.17 14.97 -8.31
CA ILE A 719 15.47 16.22 -8.59
C ILE A 719 16.44 17.14 -9.37
N PRO A 720 15.96 17.96 -10.33
CA PRO A 720 16.83 18.92 -11.01
C PRO A 720 17.52 19.87 -10.03
N LYS A 721 18.83 20.11 -10.20
CA LYS A 721 19.62 20.98 -9.30
C LYS A 721 19.05 22.39 -9.18
N GLN A 722 18.55 22.95 -10.28
CA GLN A 722 17.92 24.27 -10.29
C GLN A 722 16.65 24.28 -9.42
N GLU A 723 15.85 23.22 -9.49
CA GLU A 723 14.64 23.08 -8.68
C GLU A 723 14.98 22.83 -7.20
N GLU A 724 16.01 22.04 -6.90
CA GLU A 724 16.50 21.84 -5.53
C GLU A 724 16.92 23.16 -4.87
N VAL A 725 17.65 24.03 -5.58
CA VAL A 725 18.04 25.36 -5.07
C VAL A 725 16.81 26.22 -4.80
N ILE A 726 15.81 26.19 -5.70
CA ILE A 726 14.56 26.93 -5.52
C ILE A 726 13.78 26.43 -4.30
N LEU A 727 13.63 25.12 -4.13
CA LEU A 727 12.89 24.53 -3.01
C LEU A 727 13.57 24.83 -1.68
N THR A 728 14.90 24.70 -1.62
CA THR A 728 15.67 24.89 -0.37
C THR A 728 15.84 26.37 -0.02
N THR A 729 16.27 27.19 -0.97
CA THR A 729 16.60 28.61 -0.73
C THR A 729 15.35 29.49 -0.80
N GLY A 730 14.45 29.21 -1.75
CA GLY A 730 13.24 30.00 -1.96
C GLY A 730 12.12 29.67 -0.99
N PHE A 731 11.86 28.38 -0.75
CA PHE A 731 10.73 27.92 0.08
C PHE A 731 11.14 27.33 1.43
N GLY A 732 12.42 27.26 1.76
CA GLY A 732 12.89 26.71 3.03
C GLY A 732 12.68 25.20 3.20
N MET A 733 12.55 24.46 2.09
CA MET A 733 12.31 23.02 2.12
C MET A 733 13.57 22.25 2.54
N SER A 734 13.35 21.13 3.23
CA SER A 734 14.40 20.18 3.62
C SER A 734 14.50 19.04 2.62
N MET A 735 15.72 18.62 2.26
CA MET A 735 15.96 17.50 1.35
C MET A 735 16.26 16.21 2.12
N GLY A 736 15.75 15.08 1.65
CA GLY A 736 16.01 13.76 2.22
C GLY A 736 15.09 13.36 3.37
N TRP A 737 15.36 12.18 3.93
CA TRP A 737 14.56 11.59 5.01
C TRP A 737 15.05 11.90 6.42
N LYS A 738 16.27 12.46 6.53
CA LYS A 738 16.92 12.70 7.82
C LYS A 738 16.12 13.73 8.62
N GLY A 739 15.60 13.31 9.77
CA GLY A 739 14.76 14.16 10.63
C GLY A 739 13.27 14.17 10.27
N ILE A 740 12.88 13.51 9.16
CA ILE A 740 11.49 13.40 8.70
C ILE A 740 10.90 12.04 9.07
N TYR A 741 11.65 10.97 8.86
CA TYR A 741 11.25 9.60 9.22
C TYR A 741 12.12 9.06 10.37
N GLU A 742 11.59 8.07 11.08
CA GLU A 742 12.32 7.39 12.15
C GLU A 742 13.53 6.65 11.60
N ALA A 743 14.61 6.58 12.40
CA ALA A 743 15.85 5.89 12.02
C ALA A 743 15.59 4.46 11.53
N ARG A 744 14.65 3.74 12.17
CA ARG A 744 14.25 2.40 11.77
C ARG A 744 13.76 2.33 10.32
N VAL A 745 12.88 3.24 9.91
CA VAL A 745 12.35 3.27 8.52
C VAL A 745 13.47 3.54 7.51
N ILE A 746 14.44 4.37 7.88
CA ILE A 746 15.62 4.65 7.06
C ILE A 746 16.52 3.41 6.96
N ASP A 747 16.79 2.74 8.08
CA ASP A 747 17.60 1.52 8.14
C ASP A 747 16.96 0.38 7.34
N ASP A 748 15.64 0.24 7.42
CA ASP A 748 14.86 -0.74 6.66
C ASP A 748 14.99 -0.49 5.15
N ALA A 749 14.94 0.76 4.70
CA ALA A 749 15.16 1.12 3.30
C ALA A 749 16.59 0.84 2.82
N ILE A 750 17.60 1.09 3.67
CA ILE A 750 19.00 0.75 3.38
C ILE A 750 19.18 -0.76 3.27
N ALA A 751 18.55 -1.52 4.17
CA ALA A 751 18.57 -2.98 4.16
C ALA A 751 17.91 -3.56 2.88
N ASP A 752 16.87 -2.89 2.36
CA ASP A 752 16.22 -3.21 1.09
C ASP A 752 17.02 -2.77 -0.16
N GLY A 753 18.23 -2.23 0.02
CA GLY A 753 19.15 -1.89 -1.08
C GLY A 753 19.11 -0.43 -1.54
N VAL A 754 18.38 0.46 -0.85
CA VAL A 754 18.34 1.89 -1.15
C VAL A 754 19.57 2.57 -0.55
N ARG A 755 20.57 2.90 -1.38
CA ARG A 755 21.85 3.48 -0.92
C ARG A 755 21.70 4.80 -0.16
N LYS A 756 20.76 5.66 -0.58
CA LYS A 756 20.49 6.98 0.01
C LYS A 756 18.98 7.19 0.11
N PRO A 757 18.32 6.71 1.18
CA PRO A 757 16.88 6.89 1.34
C PRO A 757 16.47 8.36 1.34
N GLY A 758 15.44 8.69 0.57
CA GLY A 758 14.97 10.06 0.39
C GLY A 758 15.79 10.92 -0.58
N CYS A 759 16.77 10.37 -1.29
CA CYS A 759 17.45 11.13 -2.34
C CYS A 759 16.44 11.64 -3.39
N GLY A 760 16.51 12.93 -3.75
CA GLY A 760 15.53 13.57 -4.64
C GLY A 760 14.15 13.83 -4.02
N ARG A 761 13.98 13.64 -2.70
CA ARG A 761 12.76 13.95 -1.96
C ARG A 761 12.90 15.21 -1.13
N PHE A 762 11.83 15.99 -1.04
CA PHE A 762 11.77 17.21 -0.22
C PHE A 762 10.62 17.17 0.78
N SER A 763 10.75 17.91 1.88
CA SER A 763 9.73 18.06 2.93
C SER A 763 9.74 19.48 3.52
N GLY A 764 8.58 20.00 3.88
CA GLY A 764 8.42 21.30 4.52
C GLY A 764 6.96 21.75 4.55
N GLU A 765 6.68 22.83 5.27
CA GLU A 765 5.35 23.39 5.44
C GLU A 765 5.37 24.88 5.10
N ILE A 766 4.37 25.34 4.35
CA ILE A 766 4.16 26.73 3.98
C ILE A 766 2.81 27.16 4.53
N GLU A 767 2.82 28.03 5.51
CA GLU A 767 1.62 28.64 6.10
C GLU A 767 1.44 30.08 5.61
N GLY A 768 0.18 30.50 5.47
CA GLY A 768 -0.19 31.89 5.23
C GLY A 768 0.03 32.74 6.47
N TYR A 769 0.39 34.01 6.28
CA TYR A 769 0.46 34.96 7.39
C TYR A 769 -0.95 35.26 7.91
N ASP A 770 -1.20 34.96 9.19
CA ASP A 770 -2.42 35.37 9.89
C ASP A 770 -2.19 36.77 10.47
N ASP A 771 -2.69 37.81 9.78
CA ASP A 771 -2.58 39.23 10.17
C ASP A 771 -3.21 39.56 11.55
N THR A 772 -3.83 38.58 12.21
CA THR A 772 -4.47 38.74 13.52
C THR A 772 -3.50 38.76 14.70
N VAL A 773 -2.24 38.33 14.53
CA VAL A 773 -1.27 38.27 15.64
C VAL A 773 -0.61 39.62 15.94
N TYR A 774 -0.47 40.52 14.96
CA TYR A 774 0.19 41.82 15.17
C TYR A 774 -0.66 42.86 15.91
N TYR A 775 -1.99 42.76 15.86
CA TYR A 775 -2.86 43.72 16.56
C TYR A 775 -2.99 43.47 18.07
N HIS A 776 -2.56 42.32 18.59
CA HIS A 776 -2.58 42.05 20.04
C HIS A 776 -1.28 42.47 20.76
N GLU A 777 -0.15 42.58 20.07
CA GLU A 777 1.10 43.09 20.68
C GLU A 777 1.16 44.62 20.71
N GLU A 778 0.58 45.35 19.74
CA GLU A 778 0.54 46.82 19.80
C GLU A 778 -0.50 47.37 20.79
N ALA A 779 -1.52 46.58 21.16
CA ALA A 779 -2.52 46.98 22.15
C ALA A 779 -2.06 46.80 23.61
N SER A 780 -0.93 46.14 23.86
CA SER A 780 -0.35 45.98 25.21
C SER A 780 0.78 46.98 25.51
N LEU A 781 1.06 47.92 24.59
CA LEU A 781 2.10 48.95 24.72
C LEU A 781 1.56 50.39 24.56
N ARG A 782 0.29 50.64 24.87
CA ARG A 782 -0.25 51.99 25.07
C ARG A 782 -0.94 52.16 26.42
#